data_AF-A0A958WZV3-F1
#
_entry.id   AF-A0A958WZV3-F1
#
_cell.length_a   1.000
_cell.length_b   1.000
_cell.length_c   1.000
_cell.angle_alpha   90.00
_cell.angle_beta   90.00
_cell.angle_gamma   90.00
#
_symmetry.space_group_name_H-M   'P 1'
#
loop_
_entity.id
_entity.type
_entity.pdbx_description
1 polymer ?
#
loop_
_entity_poly.entity_id
_entity_poly.type
_entity_poly.pdbx_seq_one_letter_code
_entity_poly.pdbx_strand_id
1 'polypeptide(L)'
;MKKCKLILSLLALLALSLTSAQAQRMLTGKVLDTETKEPLIGANILVTGTNTGTIVDYDGNYELELPEGNVSITVSYTGYESKIITDVQPGVLNIDLSAGSVLDEVVVVGYTTQKKGDITGAVSVVDVDAVSKTPYSNVLQALQGKVSGIQLTQDGQPGSGRTSIKIRGVTTLNNNNPLYVVDGIPTTEDLNNLNPNDIESIQVLKDAASASIYGSRSAGGVIVITTKKGKAGKISVDAGMLSGVQTISRKIELLDPVQWGEVWWTASENAGITPKHPAYGSGAEPVLVTNPFIIPNGRQIYQYTPEGTDWYDQVYQNAFQQQYYVNVNGGNDRGAYSLGINYFDQEGLIRHTNFNRITTRLNTSFKITDWLTVGENLSVALYDQVQIGSQQGQDGIPLDVIRQHPALPVYDLEGGYAGKIAGFPDVRNMVSVLEKNKDNTTDSRRIFGNAYVEADLFKMLHLLGDAHSLKLKTTYGLDYGTFFDRRFQAAFQEGDFDIQNNLLFNQYGVGTTQTWINTLEYNFEQGDHALKLLGGHEQVAYDFQFIGGARTDFENEDPAFTYLNAGAGEQTNVGGGTEWALRSYFGRTDYTLKNRYILSATLRFDETSRLLTNGIFPAASIGWRISEEPFFKNTLGNVIGDLKLRASWGQQGNQQVGDFSTVSILGADVNHADYDLLGTNNQVLQGFRVLSRGNPNLVWETTTQTNFGFDAGFWNGKLTIGADYYIKNTEDILLRAPQIAAIGEGDEPFVNAAEVKNKGIDLLIGYNNSIPRKNLRYDLSFQFSHFTNEVVSLGQNIGNTGNAGERYLNGSDGPTRITVGYPIGVFYGWEADGIFQNQAEVDAHAEQTGKDVGRIRYADLNNDGVVNELDRTYIGDPYPDFSFGLDGSVEWKGLTFSASLYSAIGQDVYNEVLWYTDFAQNGTFNHSTRILDAWSRENTGSSIPAPTLENANNENRASSYFVEDGSYLRLRSVKLGYTLPKSLTGQVTASIYGEVQNVATLTGYSGIDPEVPYAGNVNFPGIDRGVYPLPRTFLLGVNFKF
;
A
#
# COMPACT_ATOMS: atom_id res chain seq x y z
N MET A 1 59.85 16.89 -30.18
CA MET A 1 59.05 17.98 -30.79
C MET A 1 59.05 17.99 -32.33
N LYS A 2 58.86 16.84 -33.02
CA LYS A 2 58.62 16.78 -34.48
C LYS A 2 57.40 15.92 -34.90
N LYS A 3 56.67 15.32 -33.94
CA LYS A 3 55.44 14.54 -34.22
C LYS A 3 54.11 15.28 -33.91
N CYS A 4 54.13 16.41 -33.18
CA CYS A 4 52.92 17.24 -32.96
C CYS A 4 52.66 18.30 -34.04
N LYS A 5 53.63 18.61 -34.91
CA LYS A 5 53.44 19.61 -35.98
C LYS A 5 52.87 19.02 -37.29
N LEU A 6 52.93 17.70 -37.48
CA LEU A 6 52.38 17.02 -38.65
C LEU A 6 50.88 16.69 -38.50
N ILE A 7 50.39 16.53 -37.28
CA ILE A 7 48.97 16.25 -36.98
C ILE A 7 48.13 17.54 -37.06
N LEU A 8 48.67 18.69 -36.62
CA LEU A 8 48.00 19.99 -36.77
C LEU A 8 47.96 20.49 -38.23
N SER A 9 48.89 20.06 -39.09
CA SER A 9 48.87 20.42 -40.52
C SER A 9 48.02 19.50 -41.38
N LEU A 10 47.74 18.26 -40.93
CA LEU A 10 46.74 17.38 -41.56
C LEU A 10 45.29 17.75 -41.18
N LEU A 11 45.07 18.27 -39.96
CA LEU A 11 43.76 18.78 -39.52
C LEU A 11 43.38 20.13 -40.13
N ALA A 12 44.36 20.94 -40.55
CA ALA A 12 44.11 22.20 -41.25
C ALA A 12 43.85 22.03 -42.76
N LEU A 13 44.28 20.92 -43.38
CA LEU A 13 44.01 20.62 -44.79
C LEU A 13 42.74 19.80 -45.03
N LEU A 14 42.20 19.10 -44.02
CA LEU A 14 40.89 18.46 -44.12
C LEU A 14 39.70 19.42 -43.93
N ALA A 15 39.97 20.66 -43.48
CA ALA A 15 38.96 21.70 -43.24
C ALA A 15 38.69 22.61 -44.46
N LEU A 16 39.26 22.30 -45.65
CA LEU A 16 39.22 23.17 -46.82
C LEU A 16 38.63 22.54 -48.10
N SER A 17 37.94 21.41 -47.98
CA SER A 17 37.15 20.85 -49.08
C SER A 17 35.74 20.54 -48.61
N LEU A 18 34.85 21.53 -48.70
CA LEU A 18 33.41 21.44 -48.99
C LEU A 18 32.76 22.81 -48.70
N THR A 19 33.09 23.80 -49.52
CA THR A 19 32.21 24.97 -49.72
C THR A 19 31.51 24.81 -51.06
N SER A 20 30.49 23.96 -51.09
CA SER A 20 29.33 24.20 -51.93
C SER A 20 28.37 25.03 -51.10
N ALA A 21 28.27 26.32 -51.39
CA ALA A 21 27.18 27.15 -50.89
C ALA A 21 25.87 26.63 -51.53
N GLN A 22 25.25 25.62 -50.91
CA GLN A 22 23.82 25.42 -51.04
C GLN A 22 23.15 26.59 -50.31
N ALA A 23 22.20 27.23 -50.97
CA ALA A 23 21.34 28.21 -50.31
C ALA A 23 20.67 27.52 -49.12
N GLN A 24 21.00 27.92 -47.89
CA GLN A 24 20.36 27.42 -46.68
C GLN A 24 18.85 27.64 -46.78
N ARG A 25 18.08 26.56 -46.87
CA ARG A 25 16.61 26.56 -46.85
C ARG A 25 16.12 26.78 -45.43
N MET A 26 16.36 27.97 -44.87
CA MET A 26 15.99 28.31 -43.50
C MET A 26 14.52 28.73 -43.40
N LEU A 27 13.85 28.16 -42.41
CA LEU A 27 12.56 28.58 -41.91
C LEU A 27 12.75 29.27 -40.57
N THR A 28 12.27 30.50 -40.46
CA THR A 28 12.34 31.30 -39.24
C THR A 28 10.95 31.77 -38.86
N GLY A 29 10.73 32.17 -37.61
CA GLY A 29 9.43 32.73 -37.22
C GLY A 29 9.19 32.66 -35.72
N LYS A 30 7.96 32.98 -35.30
CA LYS A 30 7.56 32.92 -33.90
C LYS A 30 6.49 31.87 -33.62
N VAL A 31 6.56 31.20 -32.48
CA VAL A 31 5.47 30.36 -31.96
C VAL A 31 4.78 31.07 -30.82
N LEU A 32 3.48 31.33 -30.97
CA LEU A 32 2.68 32.13 -30.03
C LEU A 32 1.42 31.36 -29.59
N ASP A 33 0.93 31.70 -28.39
CA ASP A 33 -0.39 31.27 -27.92
C ASP A 33 -1.49 32.00 -28.72
N THR A 34 -2.50 31.24 -29.15
CA THR A 34 -3.59 31.77 -29.99
C THR A 34 -4.38 32.91 -29.32
N GLU A 35 -4.64 32.84 -28.00
CA GLU A 35 -5.50 33.78 -27.26
C GLU A 35 -4.74 34.96 -26.66
N THR A 36 -3.70 34.67 -25.90
CA THR A 36 -2.91 35.62 -25.12
C THR A 36 -1.83 36.31 -25.95
N LYS A 37 -1.51 35.76 -27.13
CA LYS A 37 -0.40 36.19 -28.00
C LYS A 37 0.96 36.19 -27.29
N GLU A 38 1.09 35.40 -26.23
CA GLU A 38 2.35 35.22 -25.53
C GLU A 38 3.28 34.24 -26.28
N PRO A 39 4.60 34.45 -26.25
CA PRO A 39 5.58 33.52 -26.81
C PRO A 39 5.55 32.15 -26.14
N LEU A 40 5.51 31.07 -26.93
CA LEU A 40 5.55 29.69 -26.45
C LEU A 40 6.99 29.15 -26.37
N ILE A 41 7.67 29.57 -25.31
CA ILE A 41 9.08 29.28 -25.04
C ILE A 41 9.28 27.77 -24.87
N GLY A 42 10.14 27.16 -25.70
CA GLY A 42 10.43 25.73 -25.63
C GLY A 42 9.51 24.83 -26.46
N ALA A 43 8.62 25.39 -27.28
CA ALA A 43 7.87 24.62 -28.27
C ALA A 43 8.84 23.91 -29.25
N ASN A 44 8.53 22.66 -29.56
CA ASN A 44 9.37 21.79 -30.36
C ASN A 44 8.82 21.74 -31.79
N ILE A 45 9.66 22.08 -32.76
CA ILE A 45 9.32 22.08 -34.19
C ILE A 45 10.16 21.00 -34.85
N LEU A 46 9.50 19.97 -35.40
CA LEU A 46 10.16 18.84 -36.04
C LEU A 46 9.73 18.74 -37.50
N VAL A 47 10.67 18.51 -38.41
CA VAL A 47 10.36 18.07 -39.77
C VAL A 47 9.83 16.65 -39.72
N THR A 48 8.57 16.48 -40.10
CA THR A 48 7.82 15.22 -39.99
C THR A 48 8.52 14.10 -40.74
N GLY A 49 8.78 12.98 -40.06
CA GLY A 49 9.51 11.83 -40.62
C GLY A 49 11.04 11.93 -40.59
N THR A 50 11.61 12.96 -39.96
CA THR A 50 13.08 13.13 -39.84
C THR A 50 13.49 13.52 -38.41
N ASN A 51 14.80 13.50 -38.12
CA ASN A 51 15.38 13.99 -36.86
C ASN A 51 15.73 15.49 -36.88
N THR A 52 15.40 16.19 -37.97
CA THR A 52 15.69 17.60 -38.17
C THR A 52 14.62 18.43 -37.46
N GLY A 53 15.01 19.18 -36.44
CA GLY A 53 14.08 19.96 -35.62
C GLY A 53 14.79 21.05 -34.83
N THR A 54 14.02 21.98 -34.28
CA THR A 54 14.51 23.10 -33.48
C THR A 54 13.58 23.34 -32.29
N ILE A 55 14.09 24.06 -31.29
CA ILE A 55 13.32 24.45 -30.09
C ILE A 55 13.17 25.96 -30.10
N VAL A 56 11.97 26.43 -29.82
CA VAL A 56 11.63 27.84 -29.74
C VAL A 56 12.33 28.52 -28.56
N ASP A 57 12.92 29.69 -28.81
CA ASP A 57 13.67 30.48 -27.83
C ASP A 57 12.77 31.28 -26.86
N TYR A 58 13.39 32.11 -26.01
CA TYR A 58 12.73 32.91 -24.99
C TYR A 58 11.76 33.98 -25.54
N ASP A 59 12.03 34.52 -26.73
CA ASP A 59 11.20 35.55 -27.37
C ASP A 59 10.16 34.94 -28.33
N GLY A 60 10.06 33.61 -28.32
CA GLY A 60 9.19 32.82 -29.17
C GLY A 60 9.77 32.53 -30.55
N ASN A 61 11.02 32.93 -30.85
CA ASN A 61 11.59 32.73 -32.17
C ASN A 61 12.11 31.30 -32.36
N TYR A 62 12.15 30.86 -33.61
CA TYR A 62 12.82 29.63 -33.99
C TYR A 62 13.56 29.79 -35.31
N GLU A 63 14.56 28.94 -35.50
CA GLU A 63 15.28 28.76 -36.75
C GLU A 63 15.39 27.26 -37.05
N LEU A 64 14.86 26.84 -38.21
CA LEU A 64 14.79 25.44 -38.64
C LEU A 64 15.33 25.30 -40.06
N GLU A 65 16.26 24.38 -40.27
CA GLU A 65 16.74 24.02 -41.61
C GLU A 65 15.80 23.00 -42.27
N LEU A 66 15.30 23.31 -43.47
CA LEU A 66 14.38 22.45 -44.21
C LEU A 66 15.13 21.59 -45.26
N PRO A 67 14.92 20.25 -45.29
CA PRO A 67 15.45 19.39 -46.36
C PRO A 67 14.82 19.71 -47.73
N GLU A 68 15.42 19.24 -48.84
CA GLU A 68 14.88 19.44 -50.21
C GLU A 68 13.50 18.79 -50.42
N GLY A 69 12.59 19.46 -51.13
CA GLY A 69 11.22 18.99 -51.42
C GLY A 69 10.11 19.74 -50.67
N ASN A 70 8.87 19.20 -50.76
CA ASN A 70 7.73 19.62 -49.94
C ASN A 70 7.86 18.99 -48.55
N VAL A 71 7.96 19.84 -47.54
CA VAL A 71 8.27 19.41 -46.17
C VAL A 71 7.06 19.71 -45.28
N SER A 72 6.68 18.78 -44.43
CA SER A 72 5.68 19.03 -43.38
C SER A 72 6.39 19.17 -42.04
N ILE A 73 6.02 20.16 -41.23
CA ILE A 73 6.54 20.32 -39.88
C ILE A 73 5.45 20.03 -38.85
N THR A 74 5.81 19.37 -37.77
CA THR A 74 4.96 19.16 -36.60
C THR A 74 5.46 20.08 -35.49
N VAL A 75 4.56 20.92 -34.98
CA VAL A 75 4.84 21.78 -33.83
C VAL A 75 4.09 21.24 -32.63
N SER A 76 4.81 21.01 -31.53
CA SER A 76 4.24 20.48 -30.30
C SER A 76 4.74 21.29 -29.10
N TYR A 77 3.86 21.49 -28.13
CA TYR A 77 4.21 22.13 -26.87
C TYR A 77 3.33 21.55 -25.76
N THR A 78 3.90 21.28 -24.59
CA THR A 78 3.18 20.63 -23.50
C THR A 78 2.00 21.49 -23.05
N GLY A 79 0.80 20.92 -23.02
CA GLY A 79 -0.45 21.64 -22.72
C GLY A 79 -1.05 22.40 -23.91
N TYR A 80 -0.59 22.15 -25.14
CA TYR A 80 -1.08 22.75 -26.39
C TYR A 80 -1.41 21.68 -27.43
N GLU A 81 -2.39 21.95 -28.30
CA GLU A 81 -2.70 21.07 -29.42
C GLU A 81 -1.52 21.04 -30.40
N SER A 82 -1.03 19.85 -30.75
CA SER A 82 0.04 19.72 -31.74
C SER A 82 -0.49 20.06 -33.13
N LYS A 83 0.28 20.84 -33.90
CA LYS A 83 -0.13 21.34 -35.21
C LYS A 83 0.81 20.83 -36.29
N ILE A 84 0.27 20.13 -37.29
CA ILE A 84 1.01 19.73 -38.49
C ILE A 84 0.75 20.78 -39.57
N ILE A 85 1.83 21.33 -40.13
CA ILE A 85 1.79 22.28 -41.24
C ILE A 85 2.46 21.61 -42.43
N THR A 86 1.71 21.40 -43.51
CA THR A 86 2.20 20.77 -44.74
C THR A 86 2.73 21.80 -45.74
N ASP A 87 3.51 21.35 -46.71
CA ASP A 87 4.04 22.16 -47.83
C ASP A 87 4.85 23.41 -47.41
N VAL A 88 5.60 23.30 -46.32
CA VAL A 88 6.40 24.38 -45.77
C VAL A 88 7.61 24.70 -46.67
N GLN A 89 7.79 26.00 -46.97
CA GLN A 89 8.87 26.53 -47.78
C GLN A 89 9.81 27.42 -46.95
N PRO A 90 11.07 27.63 -47.37
CA PRO A 90 11.99 28.55 -46.70
C PRO A 90 11.43 29.97 -46.60
N GLY A 91 11.64 30.66 -45.48
CA GLY A 91 11.10 32.00 -45.24
C GLY A 91 10.71 32.25 -43.79
N VAL A 92 9.73 33.15 -43.59
CA VAL A 92 9.18 33.49 -42.26
C VAL A 92 7.79 32.88 -42.10
N LEU A 93 7.57 32.11 -41.04
CA LEU A 93 6.27 31.50 -40.71
C LEU A 93 6.00 31.65 -39.20
N ASN A 94 4.98 32.42 -38.84
CA ASN A 94 4.51 32.46 -37.45
C ASN A 94 3.47 31.37 -37.23
N ILE A 95 3.56 30.70 -36.08
CA ILE A 95 2.77 29.52 -35.74
C ILE A 95 2.01 29.81 -34.46
N ASP A 96 0.70 29.99 -34.59
CA ASP A 96 -0.19 30.08 -33.44
C ASP A 96 -0.63 28.65 -33.03
N LEU A 97 -0.40 28.30 -31.76
CA LEU A 97 -0.88 27.08 -31.11
C LEU A 97 -1.97 27.43 -30.10
N SER A 98 -3.03 26.63 -30.11
CA SER A 98 -4.11 26.73 -29.13
C SER A 98 -3.77 25.90 -27.90
N ALA A 99 -4.08 26.41 -26.70
CA ALA A 99 -4.00 25.62 -25.49
C ALA A 99 -4.81 24.32 -25.66
N GLY A 100 -4.19 23.20 -25.34
CA GLY A 100 -4.78 21.87 -25.42
C GLY A 100 -5.69 21.66 -24.23
N SER A 101 -6.82 21.00 -24.46
CA SER A 101 -7.73 20.66 -23.38
C SER A 101 -7.14 19.52 -22.55
N VAL A 102 -7.16 19.63 -21.21
CA VAL A 102 -6.89 18.50 -20.28
C VAL A 102 -7.81 17.30 -20.60
N LEU A 103 -8.93 17.54 -21.29
CA LEU A 103 -9.92 16.54 -21.67
C LEU A 103 -9.47 15.60 -22.81
N ASP A 104 -8.46 15.97 -23.60
CA ASP A 104 -7.93 15.13 -24.70
C ASP A 104 -6.90 14.10 -24.23
N GLU A 105 -6.54 14.10 -22.94
CA GLU A 105 -5.73 13.06 -22.32
C GLU A 105 -6.41 11.69 -22.50
N VAL A 106 -5.65 10.70 -22.97
CA VAL A 106 -6.16 9.34 -23.19
C VAL A 106 -5.81 8.49 -21.98
N VAL A 107 -6.83 7.89 -21.37
CA VAL A 107 -6.69 6.99 -20.23
C VAL A 107 -7.12 5.57 -20.62
N VAL A 108 -6.78 4.59 -19.78
CA VAL A 108 -7.06 3.17 -20.01
C VAL A 108 -8.22 2.75 -19.12
N VAL A 109 -9.38 2.47 -19.72
CA VAL A 109 -10.55 1.97 -18.99
C VAL A 109 -10.84 0.56 -19.47
N GLY A 110 -10.58 -0.42 -18.61
CA GLY A 110 -10.72 -1.83 -18.97
C GLY A 110 -9.66 -2.26 -19.98
N TYR A 111 -10.13 -2.75 -21.12
CA TYR A 111 -9.32 -3.17 -22.25
C TYR A 111 -9.25 -2.12 -23.37
N THR A 112 -9.85 -0.94 -23.17
CA THR A 112 -9.97 0.12 -24.17
C THR A 112 -9.32 1.40 -23.70
N THR A 113 -8.99 2.29 -24.64
CA THR A 113 -8.57 3.65 -24.34
C THR A 113 -9.68 4.66 -24.59
N GLN A 114 -9.82 5.63 -23.69
CA GLN A 114 -10.85 6.65 -23.74
C GLN A 114 -10.26 8.02 -23.45
N LYS A 115 -10.82 9.05 -24.09
CA LYS A 115 -10.49 10.43 -23.73
C LYS A 115 -11.04 10.69 -22.33
N LYS A 116 -10.28 11.40 -21.50
CA LYS A 116 -10.66 11.76 -20.14
C LYS A 116 -12.01 12.48 -20.08
N GLY A 117 -12.28 13.35 -21.06
CA GLY A 117 -13.57 14.02 -21.19
C GLY A 117 -14.75 13.06 -21.36
N ASP A 118 -14.55 11.89 -21.98
CA ASP A 118 -15.61 10.95 -22.34
C ASP A 118 -15.88 9.90 -21.25
N ILE A 119 -15.11 9.92 -20.16
CA ILE A 119 -15.33 9.03 -19.02
C ILE A 119 -16.61 9.43 -18.29
N THR A 120 -17.50 8.47 -18.08
CA THR A 120 -18.75 8.62 -17.34
C THR A 120 -18.70 8.05 -15.93
N GLY A 121 -17.69 7.23 -15.61
CA GLY A 121 -17.43 6.68 -14.28
C GLY A 121 -16.54 7.55 -13.40
N ALA A 122 -16.34 7.13 -12.15
CA ALA A 122 -15.47 7.80 -11.18
C ALA A 122 -14.04 7.25 -11.30
N VAL A 123 -13.24 7.91 -12.12
CA VAL A 123 -11.84 7.54 -12.40
C VAL A 123 -10.90 8.64 -11.94
N SER A 124 -10.01 8.32 -11.01
CA SER A 124 -8.95 9.22 -10.58
C SER A 124 -7.65 8.87 -11.29
N VAL A 125 -7.04 9.84 -11.96
CA VAL A 125 -5.73 9.67 -12.60
C VAL A 125 -4.68 10.37 -11.74
N VAL A 126 -3.65 9.64 -11.34
CA VAL A 126 -2.55 10.18 -10.54
C VAL A 126 -1.43 10.65 -11.44
N ASP A 127 -0.96 11.88 -11.21
CA ASP A 127 0.23 12.40 -11.89
C ASP A 127 1.48 11.66 -11.41
N VAL A 128 2.12 10.96 -12.34
CA VAL A 128 3.28 10.10 -12.07
C VAL A 128 4.58 10.90 -11.96
N ASP A 129 4.64 12.14 -12.42
CA ASP A 129 5.83 13.00 -12.23
C ASP A 129 6.05 13.34 -10.75
N ALA A 130 4.97 13.34 -9.95
CA ALA A 130 5.02 13.45 -8.50
C ALA A 130 5.36 12.14 -7.79
N VAL A 131 5.07 10.98 -8.41
CA VAL A 131 5.26 9.63 -7.84
C VAL A 131 6.65 9.06 -8.15
N SER A 132 7.13 9.23 -9.38
CA SER A 132 8.36 8.60 -9.89
C SER A 132 9.66 9.12 -9.27
N LYS A 133 9.64 10.31 -8.64
CA LYS A 133 10.85 10.96 -8.10
C LYS A 133 11.12 10.66 -6.64
N THR A 134 10.35 9.77 -6.03
CA THR A 134 10.46 9.42 -4.61
C THR A 134 10.61 7.89 -4.50
N PRO A 135 11.61 7.39 -3.74
CA PRO A 135 11.79 5.96 -3.51
C PRO A 135 10.65 5.46 -2.61
N TYR A 136 9.80 4.59 -3.17
CA TYR A 136 8.89 3.79 -2.38
C TYR A 136 9.24 2.32 -2.59
N SER A 137 9.23 1.54 -1.51
CA SER A 137 9.34 0.08 -1.62
C SER A 137 8.16 -0.47 -2.42
N ASN A 138 6.97 0.13 -2.22
CA ASN A 138 5.74 -0.18 -2.94
C ASN A 138 5.16 1.08 -3.61
N VAL A 139 4.85 1.00 -4.91
CA VAL A 139 4.23 2.10 -5.68
C VAL A 139 2.93 2.63 -5.05
N LEU A 140 2.16 1.75 -4.41
CA LEU A 140 0.85 2.07 -3.85
C LEU A 140 0.93 3.14 -2.75
N GLN A 141 2.06 3.22 -2.04
CA GLN A 141 2.30 4.23 -1.00
C GLN A 141 2.18 5.66 -1.54
N ALA A 142 2.51 5.86 -2.82
CA ALA A 142 2.45 7.16 -3.46
C ALA A 142 1.01 7.64 -3.72
N LEU A 143 0.01 6.76 -3.62
CA LEU A 143 -1.40 7.11 -3.79
C LEU A 143 -1.99 7.76 -2.54
N GLN A 144 -1.37 7.56 -1.37
CA GLN A 144 -1.91 8.06 -0.12
C GLN A 144 -1.96 9.57 -0.14
N GLY A 145 -3.16 10.09 0.06
CA GLY A 145 -3.40 11.51 -0.03
C GLY A 145 -3.14 12.08 -1.43
N LYS A 146 -3.14 11.32 -2.53
CA LYS A 146 -3.22 11.89 -3.90
C LYS A 146 -4.52 11.59 -4.61
N VAL A 147 -5.29 10.66 -4.04
CA VAL A 147 -6.58 10.21 -4.56
C VAL A 147 -7.61 10.30 -3.45
N SER A 148 -8.74 10.96 -3.73
CA SER A 148 -9.90 10.94 -2.85
C SER A 148 -10.58 9.57 -2.88
N GLY A 149 -11.07 9.14 -1.73
CA GLY A 149 -11.83 7.91 -1.54
C GLY A 149 -10.94 6.70 -1.32
N ILE A 150 -9.67 6.90 -0.95
CA ILE A 150 -8.74 5.83 -0.63
C ILE A 150 -8.31 5.94 0.82
N GLN A 151 -8.41 4.83 1.55
CA GLN A 151 -7.72 4.62 2.81
C GLN A 151 -6.52 3.72 2.52
N LEU A 152 -5.33 4.22 2.83
CA LEU A 152 -4.09 3.44 2.77
C LEU A 152 -3.54 3.37 4.18
N THR A 153 -3.18 2.16 4.60
CA THR A 153 -2.42 1.93 5.83
C THR A 153 -1.19 1.10 5.51
N GLN A 154 -0.06 1.43 6.11
CA GLN A 154 1.22 0.75 5.92
C GLN A 154 1.98 0.65 7.24
N ASP A 155 2.82 -0.36 7.37
CA ASP A 155 3.83 -0.41 8.43
C ASP A 155 5.19 0.11 7.92
N GLY A 156 6.11 0.35 8.84
CA GLY A 156 7.45 0.84 8.50
C GLY A 156 8.48 -0.25 8.18
N GLN A 157 8.10 -1.52 8.16
CA GLN A 157 9.03 -2.63 7.97
C GLN A 157 9.57 -2.64 6.51
N PRO A 158 10.90 -2.79 6.30
CA PRO A 158 11.47 -2.88 4.96
C PRO A 158 10.84 -3.99 4.13
N GLY A 159 10.53 -3.69 2.87
CA GLY A 159 9.97 -4.68 1.94
C GLY A 159 8.58 -5.21 2.30
N SER A 160 7.94 -4.68 3.35
CA SER A 160 6.67 -5.18 3.84
C SER A 160 5.59 -5.12 2.76
N GLY A 161 4.93 -6.25 2.56
CA GLY A 161 3.72 -6.33 1.74
C GLY A 161 2.43 -6.01 2.49
N ARG A 162 2.53 -5.48 3.73
CA ARG A 162 1.38 -5.16 4.59
C ARG A 162 0.76 -3.79 4.27
N THR A 163 0.97 -3.29 3.04
CA THR A 163 0.28 -2.09 2.54
C THR A 163 -1.15 -2.46 2.19
N SER A 164 -2.11 -2.01 2.98
CA SER A 164 -3.54 -2.22 2.72
C SER A 164 -4.15 -1.00 2.08
N ILE A 165 -4.87 -1.21 0.97
CA ILE A 165 -5.69 -0.17 0.32
C ILE A 165 -7.16 -0.56 0.43
N LYS A 166 -8.01 0.42 0.75
CA LYS A 166 -9.47 0.31 0.68
C LYS A 166 -10.01 1.49 -0.14
N ILE A 167 -10.78 1.18 -1.18
CA ILE A 167 -11.43 2.19 -2.02
C ILE A 167 -12.87 2.35 -1.54
N ARG A 168 -13.22 3.56 -1.09
CA ARG A 168 -14.54 3.95 -0.56
C ARG A 168 -14.96 3.17 0.69
N GLY A 169 -13.98 2.84 1.53
CA GLY A 169 -14.14 2.16 2.82
C GLY A 169 -14.17 0.63 2.72
N VAL A 170 -14.37 -0.02 3.85
CA VAL A 170 -14.52 -1.49 3.96
C VAL A 170 -15.91 -1.90 3.48
N THR A 171 -16.01 -2.87 2.57
CA THR A 171 -17.31 -3.27 1.95
C THR A 171 -17.69 -4.73 2.12
N THR A 172 -16.84 -5.53 2.76
CA THR A 172 -17.11 -6.94 3.10
C THR A 172 -16.36 -7.29 4.38
N LEU A 173 -16.82 -8.31 5.09
CA LEU A 173 -16.18 -8.89 6.28
C LEU A 173 -15.02 -9.84 5.92
N ASN A 174 -14.91 -10.18 4.63
CA ASN A 174 -13.82 -10.97 4.05
C ASN A 174 -12.75 -10.06 3.42
N ASN A 175 -11.94 -10.63 2.52
CA ASN A 175 -10.93 -9.88 1.77
C ASN A 175 -11.57 -8.76 0.92
N ASN A 176 -11.22 -7.51 1.23
CA ASN A 176 -11.63 -6.31 0.53
C ASN A 176 -10.44 -5.58 -0.12
N ASN A 177 -9.42 -6.29 -0.58
CA ASN A 177 -8.31 -5.68 -1.34
C ASN A 177 -8.77 -5.34 -2.77
N PRO A 178 -8.31 -4.21 -3.34
CA PRO A 178 -8.60 -3.89 -4.74
C PRO A 178 -7.88 -4.85 -5.68
N LEU A 179 -8.39 -4.96 -6.91
CA LEU A 179 -7.68 -5.66 -7.98
C LEU A 179 -6.62 -4.73 -8.60
N TYR A 180 -5.39 -5.22 -8.73
CA TYR A 180 -4.35 -4.52 -9.47
C TYR A 180 -4.36 -5.01 -10.93
N VAL A 181 -4.26 -4.08 -11.88
CA VAL A 181 -4.17 -4.42 -13.32
C VAL A 181 -2.94 -3.73 -13.88
N VAL A 182 -1.93 -4.50 -14.24
CA VAL A 182 -0.66 -3.97 -14.75
C VAL A 182 -0.55 -4.31 -16.23
N ASP A 183 -0.52 -3.29 -17.08
CA ASP A 183 -0.51 -3.41 -18.55
C ASP A 183 -1.58 -4.35 -19.11
N GLY A 184 -2.77 -4.33 -18.48
CA GLY A 184 -3.94 -5.13 -18.87
C GLY A 184 -4.01 -6.53 -18.24
N ILE A 185 -3.02 -6.95 -17.46
CA ILE A 185 -3.05 -8.24 -16.74
C ILE A 185 -3.45 -8.03 -15.28
N PRO A 186 -4.54 -8.66 -14.83
CA PRO A 186 -4.94 -8.63 -13.43
C PRO A 186 -3.99 -9.43 -12.53
N THR A 187 -3.69 -8.90 -11.35
CA THR A 187 -2.97 -9.60 -10.28
C THR A 187 -3.51 -9.13 -8.92
N THR A 188 -3.50 -10.04 -7.95
CA THR A 188 -3.84 -9.74 -6.55
C THR A 188 -2.61 -9.79 -5.64
N GLU A 189 -1.45 -10.11 -6.22
CA GLU A 189 -0.16 -10.14 -5.54
C GLU A 189 0.34 -8.72 -5.29
N ASP A 190 1.28 -8.58 -4.34
CA ASP A 190 1.91 -7.31 -4.02
C ASP A 190 2.61 -6.70 -5.25
N LEU A 191 2.63 -5.36 -5.34
CA LEU A 191 3.25 -4.59 -6.42
C LEU A 191 4.70 -4.18 -6.14
N ASN A 192 5.33 -4.81 -5.15
CA ASN A 192 6.76 -4.72 -4.88
C ASN A 192 7.62 -5.19 -6.06
N ASN A 193 7.10 -5.75 -7.16
CA ASN A 193 7.89 -5.97 -8.38
C ASN A 193 8.06 -4.69 -9.22
N LEU A 194 7.22 -3.68 -9.04
CA LEU A 194 7.18 -2.50 -9.91
C LEU A 194 8.11 -1.40 -9.41
N ASN A 195 8.91 -0.86 -10.31
CA ASN A 195 9.68 0.35 -10.08
C ASN A 195 8.79 1.58 -10.36
N PRO A 196 8.61 2.52 -9.42
CA PRO A 196 7.86 3.75 -9.66
C PRO A 196 8.35 4.56 -10.88
N ASN A 197 9.64 4.47 -11.22
CA ASN A 197 10.20 5.17 -12.39
C ASN A 197 9.75 4.58 -13.73
N ASP A 198 9.22 3.36 -13.76
CA ASP A 198 8.79 2.68 -14.98
C ASP A 198 7.31 2.94 -15.30
N ILE A 199 6.61 3.65 -14.43
CA ILE A 199 5.17 3.90 -14.51
C ILE A 199 4.90 5.11 -15.40
N GLU A 200 3.90 4.99 -16.27
CA GLU A 200 3.40 6.08 -17.10
C GLU A 200 2.12 6.68 -16.52
N SER A 201 1.20 5.85 -16.01
CA SER A 201 0.00 6.32 -15.31
C SER A 201 -0.47 5.34 -14.25
N ILE A 202 -1.08 5.85 -13.18
CA ILE A 202 -1.87 5.08 -12.23
C ILE A 202 -3.29 5.64 -12.25
N GLN A 203 -4.25 4.76 -12.45
CA GLN A 203 -5.67 5.09 -12.54
C GLN A 203 -6.43 4.28 -11.50
N VAL A 204 -7.27 4.94 -10.72
CA VAL A 204 -8.09 4.30 -9.69
C VAL A 204 -9.54 4.35 -10.14
N LEU A 205 -10.11 3.17 -10.41
CA LEU A 205 -11.50 2.98 -10.80
C LEU A 205 -12.33 2.77 -9.53
N LYS A 206 -13.05 3.81 -9.11
CA LYS A 206 -13.77 3.86 -7.82
C LYS A 206 -15.25 3.46 -7.92
N ASP A 207 -15.78 3.35 -9.12
CA ASP A 207 -17.19 2.99 -9.35
C ASP A 207 -17.38 1.72 -10.17
N ALA A 208 -18.50 1.03 -9.91
CA ALA A 208 -18.86 -0.21 -10.57
C ALA A 208 -18.96 -0.08 -12.10
N ALA A 209 -19.38 1.06 -12.65
CA ALA A 209 -19.51 1.21 -14.10
C ALA A 209 -18.16 1.25 -14.83
N SER A 210 -17.11 1.76 -14.20
CA SER A 210 -15.75 1.72 -14.78
C SER A 210 -15.03 0.40 -14.47
N ALA A 211 -15.24 -0.17 -13.29
CA ALA A 211 -14.53 -1.34 -12.79
C ALA A 211 -15.14 -2.70 -13.20
N SER A 212 -16.46 -2.79 -13.42
CA SER A 212 -17.19 -4.06 -13.70
C SER A 212 -16.68 -4.84 -14.91
N ILE A 213 -15.97 -4.19 -15.85
CA ILE A 213 -15.33 -4.86 -16.98
C ILE A 213 -14.27 -5.88 -16.52
N TYR A 214 -13.65 -5.68 -15.35
CA TYR A 214 -12.70 -6.61 -14.72
C TYR A 214 -13.37 -7.70 -13.87
N GLY A 215 -14.71 -7.70 -13.81
CA GLY A 215 -15.52 -8.77 -13.27
C GLY A 215 -15.53 -8.88 -11.75
N SER A 216 -15.83 -10.08 -11.28
CA SER A 216 -16.02 -10.43 -9.88
C SER A 216 -14.79 -10.32 -8.95
N ARG A 217 -13.68 -9.78 -9.46
CA ARG A 217 -12.52 -9.41 -8.65
C ARG A 217 -12.46 -7.91 -8.38
N SER A 218 -13.39 -7.13 -8.94
CA SER A 218 -13.39 -5.67 -8.90
C SER A 218 -14.25 -5.06 -7.78
N ALA A 219 -14.93 -5.86 -6.95
CA ALA A 219 -15.79 -5.35 -5.87
C ALA A 219 -15.06 -4.40 -4.90
N GLY A 220 -13.76 -4.64 -4.62
CA GLY A 220 -12.90 -3.76 -3.83
C GLY A 220 -12.40 -2.51 -4.56
N GLY A 221 -12.81 -2.29 -5.81
CA GLY A 221 -12.27 -1.32 -6.76
C GLY A 221 -11.08 -1.87 -7.55
N VAL A 222 -10.62 -1.10 -8.55
CA VAL A 222 -9.51 -1.51 -9.43
C VAL A 222 -8.47 -0.41 -9.54
N ILE A 223 -7.19 -0.77 -9.43
CA ILE A 223 -6.06 0.13 -9.68
C ILE A 223 -5.35 -0.34 -10.95
N VAL A 224 -5.47 0.46 -12.01
CA VAL A 224 -4.86 0.21 -13.31
C VAL A 224 -3.53 0.94 -13.38
N ILE A 225 -2.47 0.20 -13.63
CA ILE A 225 -1.10 0.70 -13.77
C ILE A 225 -0.67 0.46 -15.21
N THR A 226 -0.31 1.55 -15.88
CA THR A 226 0.28 1.49 -17.22
C THR A 226 1.75 1.83 -17.11
N THR A 227 2.60 1.00 -17.69
CA THR A 227 4.04 1.23 -17.69
C THR A 227 4.49 1.95 -18.96
N LYS A 228 5.63 2.64 -18.86
CA LYS A 228 6.21 3.44 -19.94
C LYS A 228 6.42 2.58 -21.18
N LYS A 229 5.96 3.09 -22.32
CA LYS A 229 6.20 2.51 -23.64
C LYS A 229 7.17 3.37 -24.43
N GLY A 230 7.94 2.74 -25.32
CA GLY A 230 8.77 3.48 -26.26
C GLY A 230 7.92 4.41 -27.11
N LYS A 231 8.44 5.61 -27.39
CA LYS A 231 7.81 6.58 -28.29
C LYS A 231 8.69 6.73 -29.52
N ALA A 232 8.07 6.99 -30.68
CA ALA A 232 8.82 7.28 -31.90
C ALA A 232 9.66 8.55 -31.70
N GLY A 233 10.93 8.50 -32.10
CA GLY A 233 11.84 9.65 -32.01
C GLY A 233 13.20 9.30 -31.44
N LYS A 234 13.84 10.30 -30.82
CA LYS A 234 15.19 10.15 -30.25
C LYS A 234 15.16 9.19 -29.06
N ILE A 235 16.22 8.39 -28.95
CA ILE A 235 16.48 7.59 -27.77
C ILE A 235 16.68 8.54 -26.59
N SER A 236 15.90 8.35 -25.52
CA SER A 236 16.07 9.06 -24.26
C SER A 236 16.59 8.11 -23.20
N VAL A 237 17.62 8.52 -22.47
CA VAL A 237 18.13 7.79 -21.31
C VAL A 237 17.86 8.61 -20.06
N ASP A 238 17.22 8.01 -19.08
CA ASP A 238 16.94 8.60 -17.77
C ASP A 238 17.64 7.74 -16.72
N ALA A 239 18.60 8.33 -16.00
CA ALA A 239 19.38 7.63 -15.00
C ALA A 239 19.38 8.42 -13.70
N GLY A 240 19.17 7.74 -12.58
CA GLY A 240 19.14 8.38 -11.28
C GLY A 240 19.81 7.56 -10.21
N MET A 241 20.29 8.28 -9.21
CA MET A 241 20.79 7.75 -7.95
C MET A 241 20.09 8.49 -6.83
N LEU A 242 19.74 7.75 -5.79
CA LEU A 242 19.24 8.31 -4.55
C LEU A 242 19.82 7.54 -3.36
N SER A 243 20.13 8.27 -2.30
CA SER A 243 20.64 7.75 -1.04
C SER A 243 19.98 8.48 0.11
N GLY A 244 19.77 7.79 1.24
CA GLY A 244 19.19 8.39 2.41
C GLY A 244 19.36 7.59 3.68
N VAL A 245 18.94 8.19 4.78
CA VAL A 245 18.97 7.61 6.13
C VAL A 245 17.58 7.69 6.74
N GLN A 246 17.13 6.58 7.30
CA GLN A 246 15.89 6.43 8.04
C GLN A 246 16.18 6.50 9.54
N THR A 247 15.28 7.15 10.27
CA THR A 247 15.35 7.33 11.73
C THR A 247 13.99 7.06 12.34
N ILE A 248 13.96 6.55 13.57
CA ILE A 248 12.72 6.41 14.32
C ILE A 248 12.11 7.80 14.59
N SER A 249 10.83 7.96 14.28
CA SER A 249 10.14 9.25 14.33
C SER A 249 9.66 9.62 15.74
N ARG A 250 9.23 8.63 16.53
CA ARG A 250 8.78 8.73 17.92
C ARG A 250 9.10 7.43 18.68
N LYS A 251 9.42 7.53 19.97
CA LYS A 251 9.61 6.41 20.91
C LYS A 251 8.67 6.62 22.11
N ILE A 252 8.26 5.54 22.78
CA ILE A 252 7.63 5.65 24.10
C ILE A 252 8.76 5.80 25.13
N GLU A 253 8.69 6.81 25.99
CA GLU A 253 9.66 6.96 27.07
C GLU A 253 9.38 5.90 28.14
N LEU A 254 10.39 5.08 28.46
CA LEU A 254 10.32 3.96 29.39
C LEU A 254 11.05 4.28 30.69
N LEU A 255 10.65 3.61 31.78
CA LEU A 255 11.30 3.79 33.08
C LEU A 255 12.76 3.32 33.03
N ASP A 256 13.61 4.06 33.75
CA ASP A 256 14.94 3.59 34.12
C ASP A 256 14.87 2.58 35.30
N PRO A 257 15.97 1.89 35.65
CA PRO A 257 15.98 0.94 36.75
C PRO A 257 15.55 1.51 38.11
N VAL A 258 15.86 2.77 38.42
CA VAL A 258 15.54 3.39 39.70
C VAL A 258 14.04 3.67 39.76
N GLN A 259 13.52 4.34 38.74
CA GLN A 259 12.09 4.64 38.59
C GLN A 259 11.24 3.38 38.59
N TRP A 260 11.68 2.32 37.90
CA TRP A 260 10.99 1.03 37.91
C TRP A 260 10.88 0.45 39.33
N GLY A 261 11.96 0.53 40.11
CA GLY A 261 11.96 0.11 41.50
C GLY A 261 10.98 0.89 42.37
N GLU A 262 10.91 2.21 42.19
CA GLU A 262 9.96 3.10 42.88
C GLU A 262 8.51 2.76 42.57
N VAL A 263 8.19 2.53 41.28
CA VAL A 263 6.86 2.10 40.84
C VAL A 263 6.51 0.73 41.40
N TRP A 264 7.43 -0.23 41.39
CA TRP A 264 7.21 -1.57 41.95
C TRP A 264 6.94 -1.52 43.47
N TRP A 265 7.66 -0.68 44.22
CA TRP A 265 7.42 -0.47 45.65
C TRP A 265 6.04 0.14 45.88
N THR A 266 5.73 1.23 45.17
CA THR A 266 4.42 1.91 45.27
C THR A 266 3.27 0.94 44.93
N ALA A 267 3.43 0.14 43.88
CA ALA A 267 2.45 -0.87 43.46
C ALA A 267 2.28 -1.98 44.50
N SER A 268 3.37 -2.42 45.14
CA SER A 268 3.34 -3.42 46.20
C SER A 268 2.60 -2.90 47.43
N GLU A 269 2.89 -1.67 47.85
CA GLU A 269 2.23 -1.02 48.99
C GLU A 269 0.74 -0.82 48.76
N ASN A 270 0.36 -0.34 47.57
CA ASN A 270 -1.04 -0.19 47.17
C ASN A 270 -1.79 -1.52 47.14
N ALA A 271 -1.11 -2.63 46.82
CA ALA A 271 -1.66 -3.99 46.87
C ALA A 271 -1.67 -4.60 48.29
N GLY A 272 -1.13 -3.92 49.31
CA GLY A 272 -0.99 -4.47 50.66
C GLY A 272 0.05 -5.59 50.77
N ILE A 273 0.97 -5.69 49.80
CA ILE A 273 2.03 -6.69 49.72
C ILE A 273 3.32 -6.05 50.26
N THR A 274 4.05 -6.74 51.14
CA THR A 274 5.39 -6.28 51.55
C THR A 274 6.31 -6.21 50.33
N PRO A 275 6.82 -5.02 49.96
CA PRO A 275 7.66 -4.87 48.78
C PRO A 275 8.93 -5.72 48.88
N LYS A 276 9.21 -6.47 47.82
CA LYS A 276 10.46 -7.21 47.66
C LYS A 276 10.73 -7.47 46.19
N HIS A 277 12.00 -7.43 45.80
CA HIS A 277 12.44 -7.83 44.48
C HIS A 277 13.89 -8.32 44.50
N PRO A 278 14.25 -9.40 43.77
CA PRO A 278 15.63 -9.92 43.76
C PRO A 278 16.69 -8.89 43.40
N ALA A 279 16.39 -7.95 42.48
CA ALA A 279 17.30 -6.89 42.05
C ALA A 279 17.28 -5.63 42.94
N TYR A 280 16.29 -5.44 43.81
CA TYR A 280 16.10 -4.21 44.61
C TYR A 280 16.08 -4.44 46.13
N GLY A 281 16.19 -5.70 46.56
CA GLY A 281 16.15 -6.08 47.97
C GLY A 281 14.74 -6.20 48.55
N SER A 282 14.64 -6.05 49.87
CA SER A 282 13.39 -6.18 50.63
C SER A 282 13.29 -5.12 51.75
N GLY A 283 13.96 -3.98 51.55
CA GLY A 283 13.96 -2.86 52.49
C GLY A 283 12.69 -2.01 52.37
N ALA A 284 12.61 -0.96 53.18
CA ALA A 284 11.52 0.01 53.09
C ALA A 284 11.51 0.78 51.76
N GLU A 285 12.68 0.95 51.14
CA GLU A 285 12.85 1.61 49.85
C GLU A 285 13.52 0.64 48.85
N PRO A 286 13.27 0.77 47.54
CA PRO A 286 13.97 0.01 46.53
C PRO A 286 15.44 0.43 46.49
N VAL A 287 16.37 -0.54 46.61
CA VAL A 287 17.80 -0.29 46.45
C VAL A 287 18.37 -1.26 45.43
N LEU A 288 18.70 -0.76 44.25
CA LEU A 288 19.28 -1.57 43.19
C LEU A 288 20.58 -2.24 43.67
N VAL A 289 20.62 -3.57 43.61
CA VAL A 289 21.75 -4.37 44.05
C VAL A 289 22.84 -4.31 42.97
N THR A 290 23.86 -3.47 43.16
CA THR A 290 24.95 -3.29 42.18
C THR A 290 26.02 -4.38 42.23
N ASN A 291 26.02 -5.21 43.29
CA ASN A 291 26.93 -6.34 43.38
C ASN A 291 26.45 -7.47 42.46
N PRO A 292 27.37 -8.27 41.90
CA PRO A 292 26.99 -9.30 40.94
C PRO A 292 26.01 -10.32 41.54
N PHE A 293 24.85 -10.49 40.92
CA PHE A 293 23.80 -11.43 41.36
C PHE A 293 24.08 -12.81 40.76
N ILE A 294 24.29 -13.82 41.62
CA ILE A 294 24.60 -15.20 41.21
C ILE A 294 23.30 -16.02 41.18
N ILE A 295 22.94 -16.57 40.02
CA ILE A 295 21.82 -17.51 39.91
C ILE A 295 22.15 -18.81 40.68
N PRO A 296 21.18 -19.48 41.34
CA PRO A 296 21.39 -20.73 42.10
C PRO A 296 22.11 -21.88 41.37
N ASN A 297 22.18 -21.88 40.03
CA ASN A 297 22.92 -22.86 39.23
C ASN A 297 24.42 -22.52 39.08
N GLY A 298 24.89 -21.40 39.65
CA GLY A 298 26.29 -20.98 39.71
C GLY A 298 26.91 -20.52 38.39
N ARG A 299 26.13 -20.41 37.30
CA ARG A 299 26.63 -20.18 35.93
C ARG A 299 26.31 -18.82 35.33
N GLN A 300 25.49 -17.99 35.95
CA GLN A 300 25.13 -16.69 35.38
C GLN A 300 25.19 -15.66 36.46
N ILE A 301 25.94 -14.60 36.15
CA ILE A 301 26.15 -13.49 37.03
C ILE A 301 25.69 -12.24 36.29
N TYR A 302 24.72 -11.52 36.85
CA TYR A 302 24.27 -10.23 36.31
C TYR A 302 24.85 -9.09 37.12
N GLN A 303 25.19 -8.00 36.44
CA GLN A 303 25.58 -6.75 37.07
C GLN A 303 24.58 -5.67 36.67
N TYR A 304 23.87 -5.13 37.67
CA TYR A 304 22.89 -4.07 37.46
C TYR A 304 23.54 -2.70 37.69
N THR A 305 23.19 -1.74 36.84
CA THR A 305 23.63 -0.35 36.96
C THR A 305 22.41 0.58 37.06
N PRO A 306 22.52 1.73 37.75
CA PRO A 306 21.44 2.71 37.80
C PRO A 306 21.03 3.22 36.42
N GLU A 307 21.95 3.25 35.45
CA GLU A 307 21.67 3.65 34.06
C GLU A 307 20.88 2.59 33.28
N GLY A 308 21.02 1.31 33.64
CA GLY A 308 20.32 0.20 33.01
C GLY A 308 20.63 -0.01 31.52
N THR A 309 19.70 -0.65 30.84
CA THR A 309 19.74 -0.90 29.39
C THR A 309 18.64 -0.10 28.69
N ASP A 310 19.02 0.81 27.79
CA ASP A 310 18.09 1.39 26.82
C ASP A 310 17.85 0.39 25.68
N TRP A 311 16.78 -0.39 25.82
CA TRP A 311 16.41 -1.41 24.84
C TRP A 311 16.03 -0.85 23.46
N TYR A 312 15.56 0.40 23.37
CA TYR A 312 15.35 1.02 22.06
C TYR A 312 16.69 1.20 21.33
N ASP A 313 17.74 1.67 22.01
CA ASP A 313 19.04 1.87 21.39
C ASP A 313 19.79 0.56 21.07
N GLN A 314 19.46 -0.53 21.78
CA GLN A 314 19.97 -1.87 21.47
C GLN A 314 19.28 -2.49 20.24
N VAL A 315 17.98 -2.28 20.08
CA VAL A 315 17.16 -2.93 19.04
C VAL A 315 17.10 -2.12 17.76
N TYR A 316 17.05 -0.79 17.87
CA TYR A 316 16.90 0.12 16.73
C TYR A 316 18.24 0.68 16.26
N GLN A 317 18.27 1.11 14.99
CA GLN A 317 19.40 1.74 14.32
C GLN A 317 18.91 2.83 13.36
N ASN A 318 19.82 3.73 12.99
CA ASN A 318 19.63 4.56 11.80
C ASN A 318 19.88 3.66 10.58
N ALA A 319 18.89 3.55 9.70
CA ALA A 319 18.93 2.58 8.61
C ALA A 319 19.27 3.28 7.28
N PHE A 320 20.24 2.76 6.54
CA PHE A 320 20.60 3.32 5.24
C PHE A 320 19.68 2.78 4.13
N GLN A 321 19.38 3.63 3.15
CA GLN A 321 18.70 3.20 1.94
C GLN A 321 19.29 3.84 0.69
N GLN A 322 19.25 3.10 -0.41
CA GLN A 322 19.78 3.53 -1.71
C GLN A 322 18.98 2.96 -2.88
N GLN A 323 18.93 3.75 -3.96
CA GLN A 323 18.28 3.37 -5.19
C GLN A 323 19.10 3.82 -6.39
N TYR A 324 19.23 2.95 -7.38
CA TYR A 324 19.84 3.23 -8.67
C TYR A 324 18.91 2.75 -9.77
N TYR A 325 18.65 3.60 -10.75
CA TYR A 325 17.85 3.21 -11.89
C TYR A 325 18.40 3.75 -13.20
N VAL A 326 18.12 3.02 -14.27
CA VAL A 326 18.38 3.42 -15.65
C VAL A 326 17.18 3.01 -16.50
N ASN A 327 16.64 3.97 -17.23
CA ASN A 327 15.51 3.82 -18.12
C ASN A 327 15.89 4.29 -19.52
N VAL A 328 15.80 3.39 -20.50
CA VAL A 328 16.08 3.67 -21.90
C VAL A 328 14.79 3.52 -22.69
N ASN A 329 14.37 4.60 -23.34
CA ASN A 329 13.18 4.61 -24.19
C ASN A 329 13.57 5.01 -25.60
N GLY A 330 13.00 4.36 -26.61
CA GLY A 330 13.23 4.72 -28.00
C GLY A 330 12.30 3.99 -28.96
N GLY A 331 12.36 4.38 -30.22
CA GLY A 331 11.56 3.75 -31.26
C GLY A 331 11.44 4.59 -32.52
N ASN A 332 10.79 4.02 -33.51
CA ASN A 332 10.34 4.66 -34.74
C ASN A 332 8.89 4.28 -35.02
N ASP A 333 8.37 4.65 -36.19
CA ASP A 333 6.96 4.41 -36.57
C ASP A 333 6.59 2.92 -36.67
N ARG A 334 7.57 2.02 -36.81
CA ARG A 334 7.40 0.57 -36.96
C ARG A 334 7.68 -0.21 -35.68
N GLY A 335 8.49 0.31 -34.76
CA GLY A 335 8.90 -0.41 -33.56
C GLY A 335 9.27 0.52 -32.42
N ALA A 336 8.79 0.21 -31.22
CA ALA A 336 9.05 0.95 -30.00
C ALA A 336 9.51 0.03 -28.87
N TYR A 337 10.42 0.50 -28.03
CA TYR A 337 10.95 -0.24 -26.89
C TYR A 337 11.17 0.66 -25.68
N SER A 338 11.03 0.06 -24.50
CA SER A 338 11.39 0.62 -23.21
C SER A 338 12.12 -0.44 -22.39
N LEU A 339 13.27 -0.09 -21.83
CA LEU A 339 14.07 -0.94 -20.95
C LEU A 339 14.34 -0.19 -19.65
N GLY A 340 13.87 -0.71 -18.52
CA GLY A 340 14.14 -0.21 -17.18
C GLY A 340 14.92 -1.22 -16.36
N ILE A 341 15.94 -0.75 -15.64
CA ILE A 341 16.66 -1.53 -14.64
C ILE A 341 16.71 -0.72 -13.35
N ASN A 342 16.37 -1.36 -12.24
CA ASN A 342 16.35 -0.73 -10.92
C ASN A 342 16.96 -1.64 -9.87
N TYR A 343 17.90 -1.12 -9.10
CA TYR A 343 18.39 -1.70 -7.86
C TYR A 343 17.92 -0.86 -6.69
N PHE A 344 17.32 -1.49 -5.71
CA PHE A 344 16.83 -0.89 -4.47
C PHE A 344 17.33 -1.71 -3.29
N ASP A 345 17.90 -1.04 -2.31
CA ASP A 345 18.44 -1.63 -1.09
C ASP A 345 18.03 -0.74 0.09
N GLN A 346 17.38 -1.35 1.07
CA GLN A 346 16.82 -0.69 2.23
C GLN A 346 17.11 -1.52 3.48
N GLU A 347 17.93 -0.98 4.38
CA GLU A 347 18.04 -1.48 5.74
C GLU A 347 16.80 -1.09 6.56
N GLY A 348 16.48 -1.86 7.61
CA GLY A 348 15.42 -1.52 8.54
C GLY A 348 15.87 -0.76 9.78
N LEU A 349 14.91 -0.04 10.37
CA LEU A 349 15.07 0.62 11.66
C LEU A 349 15.39 -0.37 12.78
N ILE A 350 14.89 -1.61 12.68
CA ILE A 350 15.27 -2.71 13.57
C ILE A 350 16.51 -3.40 13.00
N ARG A 351 17.53 -3.60 13.83
CA ARG A 351 18.81 -4.22 13.42
C ARG A 351 18.59 -5.58 12.76
N HIS A 352 19.46 -5.91 11.81
CA HIS A 352 19.45 -7.17 11.06
C HIS A 352 18.19 -7.42 10.22
N THR A 353 17.43 -6.37 9.91
CA THR A 353 16.32 -6.44 8.94
C THR A 353 16.66 -5.64 7.69
N ASN A 354 16.27 -6.14 6.52
CA ASN A 354 16.56 -5.50 5.25
C ASN A 354 15.59 -5.94 4.14
N PHE A 355 15.64 -5.21 3.03
CA PHE A 355 14.97 -5.57 1.79
C PHE A 355 15.78 -5.10 0.58
N ASN A 356 16.12 -6.06 -0.27
CA ASN A 356 16.89 -5.89 -1.50
C ASN A 356 16.05 -6.30 -2.70
N ARG A 357 16.06 -5.47 -3.76
CA ARG A 357 15.36 -5.76 -4.99
C ARG A 357 16.13 -5.33 -6.23
N ILE A 358 16.22 -6.25 -7.19
CA ILE A 358 16.59 -5.93 -8.58
C ILE A 358 15.37 -6.17 -9.47
N THR A 359 14.92 -5.12 -10.15
CA THR A 359 13.84 -5.20 -11.14
C THR A 359 14.40 -4.87 -12.52
N THR A 360 14.10 -5.70 -13.50
CA THR A 360 14.31 -5.40 -14.92
C THR A 360 12.98 -5.46 -15.64
N ARG A 361 12.70 -4.43 -16.45
CA ARG A 361 11.48 -4.31 -17.22
C ARG A 361 11.78 -4.06 -18.68
N LEU A 362 11.17 -4.85 -19.57
CA LEU A 362 11.27 -4.71 -21.01
C LEU A 362 9.85 -4.63 -21.59
N ASN A 363 9.56 -3.55 -22.30
CA ASN A 363 8.32 -3.41 -23.06
C ASN A 363 8.68 -3.21 -24.53
N THR A 364 8.08 -3.99 -25.43
CA THR A 364 8.30 -3.88 -26.88
C THR A 364 6.99 -3.90 -27.65
N SER A 365 6.93 -3.17 -28.76
CA SER A 365 5.78 -3.15 -29.66
C SER A 365 6.23 -2.93 -31.10
N PHE A 366 5.80 -3.81 -32.00
CA PHE A 366 6.18 -3.82 -33.41
C PHE A 366 4.94 -3.83 -34.30
N LYS A 367 4.83 -2.80 -35.16
CA LYS A 367 3.84 -2.76 -36.25
C LYS A 367 4.41 -3.52 -37.46
N ILE A 368 4.11 -4.81 -37.52
CA ILE A 368 4.54 -5.72 -38.60
C ILE A 368 3.98 -5.24 -39.94
N THR A 369 2.72 -4.81 -39.92
CA THR A 369 2.05 -4.11 -41.03
C THR A 369 1.24 -2.96 -40.44
N ASP A 370 0.54 -2.18 -41.27
CA ASP A 370 -0.31 -1.08 -40.79
C ASP A 370 -1.62 -1.59 -40.12
N TRP A 371 -1.88 -2.89 -40.24
CA TRP A 371 -3.02 -3.57 -39.63
C TRP A 371 -2.61 -4.62 -38.58
N LEU A 372 -1.34 -5.02 -38.47
CA LEU A 372 -0.87 -6.04 -37.53
C LEU A 372 0.20 -5.49 -36.58
N THR A 373 -0.09 -5.55 -35.29
CA THR A 373 0.84 -5.19 -34.20
C THR A 373 1.09 -6.39 -33.31
N VAL A 374 2.35 -6.62 -32.97
CA VAL A 374 2.79 -7.63 -31.99
C VAL A 374 3.55 -6.89 -30.90
N GLY A 375 3.26 -7.18 -29.65
CA GLY A 375 3.97 -6.56 -28.54
C GLY A 375 4.01 -7.43 -27.31
N GLU A 376 4.80 -6.97 -26.35
CA GLU A 376 5.15 -7.72 -25.15
C GLU A 376 5.51 -6.73 -24.04
N ASN A 377 5.15 -7.08 -22.81
CA ASN A 377 5.47 -6.35 -21.60
C ASN A 377 5.96 -7.36 -20.55
N LEU A 378 7.22 -7.28 -20.12
CA LEU A 378 7.86 -8.24 -19.22
C LEU A 378 8.57 -7.52 -18.09
N SER A 379 8.38 -8.04 -16.89
CA SER A 379 9.05 -7.63 -15.67
C SER A 379 9.65 -8.86 -15.01
N VAL A 380 10.92 -8.76 -14.63
CA VAL A 380 11.61 -9.76 -13.81
C VAL A 380 12.09 -9.08 -12.55
N ALA A 381 11.68 -9.59 -11.40
CA ALA A 381 12.07 -9.09 -10.09
C ALA A 381 12.74 -10.21 -9.27
N LEU A 382 13.86 -9.86 -8.65
CA LEU A 382 14.60 -10.70 -7.71
C LEU A 382 14.57 -9.98 -6.36
N TYR A 383 14.19 -10.72 -5.32
CA TYR A 383 14.07 -10.21 -3.95
C TYR A 383 14.96 -11.00 -3.02
N ASP A 384 15.55 -10.30 -2.08
CA ASP A 384 16.23 -10.84 -0.92
C ASP A 384 15.78 -10.02 0.29
N GLN A 385 15.40 -10.68 1.38
CA GLN A 385 14.93 -9.99 2.57
C GLN A 385 15.18 -10.81 3.84
N VAL A 386 15.46 -10.07 4.91
CA VAL A 386 15.42 -10.54 6.29
C VAL A 386 14.33 -9.76 7.01
N GLN A 387 13.25 -10.45 7.35
CA GLN A 387 12.10 -9.87 8.02
C GLN A 387 12.19 -10.06 9.54
N ILE A 388 11.46 -9.24 10.30
CA ILE A 388 11.20 -9.57 11.70
C ILE A 388 10.43 -10.89 11.73
N GLY A 389 11.08 -11.97 12.18
CA GLY A 389 10.41 -13.27 12.29
C GLY A 389 9.18 -13.12 13.20
N SER A 390 8.00 -13.54 12.73
CA SER A 390 6.83 -13.63 13.60
C SER A 390 7.05 -14.80 14.56
N GLN A 391 7.42 -14.50 15.80
CA GLN A 391 7.29 -15.50 16.86
C GLN A 391 5.80 -15.83 16.96
N GLN A 392 5.50 -17.13 16.90
CA GLN A 392 4.14 -17.66 16.85
C GLN A 392 3.22 -16.99 17.88
N GLY A 393 2.32 -16.12 17.42
CA GLY A 393 1.23 -15.58 18.23
C GLY A 393 1.62 -14.69 19.41
N GLN A 394 2.81 -14.08 19.42
CA GLN A 394 3.19 -13.08 20.43
C GLN A 394 3.47 -11.71 19.78
N ASP A 395 2.91 -10.68 20.41
CA ASP A 395 3.26 -9.25 20.37
C ASP A 395 4.60 -8.94 19.67
N GLY A 396 4.59 -8.08 18.64
CA GLY A 396 5.76 -7.84 17.79
C GLY A 396 6.98 -7.27 18.52
N ILE A 397 8.16 -7.26 17.86
CA ILE A 397 9.42 -6.72 18.43
C ILE A 397 9.26 -5.33 19.08
N PRO A 398 8.51 -4.36 18.52
CA PRO A 398 8.32 -3.07 19.20
C PRO A 398 7.65 -3.18 20.57
N LEU A 399 6.70 -4.10 20.74
CA LEU A 399 6.04 -4.34 22.02
C LEU A 399 6.95 -5.11 22.98
N ASP A 400 7.72 -6.08 22.49
CA ASP A 400 8.72 -6.78 23.30
C ASP A 400 9.80 -5.83 23.83
N VAL A 401 10.21 -4.81 23.07
CA VAL A 401 11.13 -3.75 23.54
C VAL A 401 10.55 -3.02 24.74
N ILE A 402 9.25 -2.70 24.72
CA ILE A 402 8.56 -2.03 25.84
C ILE A 402 8.50 -2.95 27.06
N ARG A 403 8.35 -4.26 26.85
CA ARG A 403 8.25 -5.25 27.94
C ARG A 403 9.59 -5.58 28.59
N GLN A 404 10.72 -5.21 28.00
CA GLN A 404 12.05 -5.50 28.54
C GLN A 404 12.33 -4.71 29.83
N HIS A 405 12.63 -5.44 30.92
CA HIS A 405 12.99 -4.83 32.20
C HIS A 405 14.26 -3.96 32.08
N PRO A 406 14.27 -2.72 32.61
CA PRO A 406 15.36 -1.77 32.35
C PRO A 406 16.66 -2.14 33.07
N ALA A 407 16.58 -2.84 34.21
CA ALA A 407 17.76 -3.34 34.92
C ALA A 407 18.42 -4.57 34.27
N LEU A 408 17.77 -5.26 33.31
CA LEU A 408 18.36 -6.45 32.69
C LEU A 408 19.47 -6.01 31.72
N PRO A 409 20.73 -6.47 31.89
CA PRO A 409 21.79 -6.16 30.93
C PRO A 409 21.57 -6.89 29.60
N VAL A 410 22.26 -6.48 28.53
CA VAL A 410 22.22 -7.23 27.26
C VAL A 410 22.96 -8.57 27.36
N TYR A 411 24.10 -8.58 28.05
CA TYR A 411 24.96 -9.74 28.22
C TYR A 411 25.10 -10.09 29.70
N ASP A 412 25.26 -11.39 29.99
CA ASP A 412 25.71 -11.84 31.30
C ASP A 412 27.23 -11.66 31.45
N LEU A 413 27.76 -11.82 32.67
CA LEU A 413 29.21 -11.68 32.91
C LEU A 413 30.06 -12.83 32.34
N GLU A 414 29.45 -13.91 31.83
CA GLU A 414 30.15 -14.98 31.12
C GLU A 414 30.25 -14.71 29.60
N GLY A 415 29.61 -13.63 29.11
CA GLY A 415 29.59 -13.24 27.70
C GLY A 415 28.44 -13.84 26.90
N GLY A 416 27.51 -14.57 27.55
CA GLY A 416 26.25 -15.01 26.97
C GLY A 416 25.20 -13.90 26.97
N TYR A 417 24.04 -14.15 26.35
CA TYR A 417 22.92 -13.22 26.40
C TYR A 417 22.19 -13.35 27.74
N ALA A 418 21.94 -12.23 28.40
CA ALA A 418 21.12 -12.23 29.61
C ALA A 418 19.68 -12.61 29.26
N GLY A 419 18.94 -13.20 30.20
CA GLY A 419 17.56 -13.61 29.98
C GLY A 419 16.79 -13.74 31.28
N LYS A 420 15.63 -14.38 31.20
CA LYS A 420 14.68 -14.48 32.32
C LYS A 420 15.32 -15.16 33.53
N ILE A 421 15.16 -14.54 34.69
CA ILE A 421 15.43 -15.12 36.00
C ILE A 421 14.33 -14.75 36.99
N ALA A 422 14.38 -15.30 38.21
CA ALA A 422 13.45 -14.92 39.26
C ALA A 422 13.36 -13.39 39.42
N GLY A 423 12.15 -12.84 39.32
CA GLY A 423 11.89 -11.40 39.36
C GLY A 423 11.93 -10.69 38.00
N PHE A 424 12.32 -11.34 36.92
CA PHE A 424 12.40 -10.72 35.59
C PHE A 424 11.34 -11.28 34.64
N PRO A 425 10.97 -10.51 33.60
CA PRO A 425 9.86 -10.88 32.74
C PRO A 425 10.18 -12.08 31.84
N ASP A 426 9.13 -12.78 31.44
CA ASP A 426 9.19 -13.90 30.48
C ASP A 426 9.30 -13.37 29.03
N VAL A 427 10.36 -12.63 28.76
CA VAL A 427 10.64 -12.01 27.45
C VAL A 427 12.06 -12.40 27.04
N ARG A 428 12.21 -12.90 25.82
CA ARG A 428 13.51 -13.22 25.22
C ARG A 428 14.38 -11.97 25.15
N ASN A 429 15.69 -12.11 25.14
CA ASN A 429 16.58 -10.98 24.89
C ASN A 429 16.47 -10.54 23.42
N MET A 430 15.96 -9.33 23.16
CA MET A 430 15.70 -8.89 21.78
C MET A 430 16.98 -8.77 20.94
N VAL A 431 18.13 -8.45 21.54
CA VAL A 431 19.41 -8.46 20.81
C VAL A 431 19.75 -9.89 20.37
N SER A 432 19.54 -10.88 21.24
CA SER A 432 19.77 -12.29 20.90
C SER A 432 18.81 -12.79 19.82
N VAL A 433 17.54 -12.40 19.89
CA VAL A 433 16.53 -12.72 18.86
C VAL A 433 16.99 -12.22 17.50
N LEU A 434 17.41 -10.95 17.42
CA LEU A 434 17.83 -10.34 16.15
C LEU A 434 19.13 -10.95 15.62
N GLU A 435 20.13 -11.15 16.48
CA GLU A 435 21.42 -11.72 16.07
C GLU A 435 21.28 -13.15 15.55
N LYS A 436 20.43 -13.98 16.18
CA LYS A 436 20.19 -15.36 15.75
C LYS A 436 19.33 -15.47 14.49
N ASN A 437 18.46 -14.48 14.25
CA ASN A 437 17.56 -14.47 13.10
C ASN A 437 18.14 -13.74 11.88
N LYS A 438 19.33 -13.12 11.98
CA LYS A 438 19.92 -12.30 10.92
C LYS A 438 20.15 -13.04 9.59
N ASP A 439 20.29 -14.37 9.65
CA ASP A 439 20.53 -15.24 8.49
C ASP A 439 19.24 -15.94 8.01
N ASN A 440 18.08 -15.59 8.58
CA ASN A 440 16.78 -16.11 8.14
C ASN A 440 16.31 -15.31 6.93
N THR A 441 16.61 -15.82 5.75
CA THR A 441 16.32 -15.15 4.48
C THR A 441 15.09 -15.73 3.80
N THR A 442 14.39 -14.86 3.08
CA THR A 442 13.42 -15.24 2.05
C THR A 442 13.91 -14.74 0.71
N ASP A 443 14.35 -15.66 -0.14
CA ASP A 443 14.72 -15.36 -1.52
C ASP A 443 13.51 -15.54 -2.43
N SER A 444 13.11 -14.49 -3.14
CA SER A 444 11.97 -14.60 -4.07
C SER A 444 12.34 -14.19 -5.49
N ARG A 445 11.62 -14.76 -6.45
CA ARG A 445 11.77 -14.44 -7.87
C ARG A 445 10.39 -14.32 -8.48
N ARG A 446 10.19 -13.31 -9.32
CA ARG A 446 8.92 -13.11 -10.01
C ARG A 446 9.13 -12.72 -11.45
N ILE A 447 8.45 -13.42 -12.35
CA ILE A 447 8.32 -13.10 -13.77
C ILE A 447 6.87 -12.71 -14.00
N PHE A 448 6.65 -11.47 -14.40
CA PHE A 448 5.31 -10.92 -14.58
C PHE A 448 5.22 -10.21 -15.93
N GLY A 449 4.21 -10.50 -16.73
CA GLY A 449 4.08 -9.85 -18.01
C GLY A 449 3.01 -10.43 -18.93
N ASN A 450 3.00 -9.94 -20.17
CA ASN A 450 2.16 -10.47 -21.23
C ASN A 450 2.80 -10.36 -22.61
N ALA A 451 2.32 -11.18 -23.53
CA ALA A 451 2.51 -11.00 -24.96
C ALA A 451 1.14 -10.86 -25.64
N TYR A 452 1.05 -10.01 -26.65
CA TYR A 452 -0.19 -9.75 -27.37
C TYR A 452 0.01 -9.60 -28.88
N VAL A 453 -1.06 -9.93 -29.60
CA VAL A 453 -1.20 -9.68 -31.03
C VAL A 453 -2.50 -8.92 -31.24
N GLU A 454 -2.41 -7.81 -31.96
CA GLU A 454 -3.54 -6.95 -32.33
C GLU A 454 -3.61 -6.83 -33.86
N ALA A 455 -4.78 -7.11 -34.43
CA ALA A 455 -5.03 -7.03 -35.85
C ALA A 455 -6.28 -6.18 -36.17
N ASP A 456 -6.15 -5.17 -37.02
CA ASP A 456 -7.27 -4.40 -37.58
C ASP A 456 -7.77 -5.07 -38.86
N LEU A 457 -8.85 -5.85 -38.74
CA LEU A 457 -9.37 -6.70 -39.80
C LEU A 457 -9.92 -5.89 -40.99
N PHE A 458 -10.46 -4.69 -40.75
CA PHE A 458 -10.96 -3.85 -41.83
C PHE A 458 -9.85 -3.18 -42.62
N LYS A 459 -8.77 -2.77 -41.96
CA LYS A 459 -7.56 -2.36 -42.68
C LYS A 459 -6.92 -3.50 -43.45
N MET A 460 -6.89 -4.71 -42.89
CA MET A 460 -6.37 -5.91 -43.55
C MET A 460 -7.17 -6.26 -44.82
N LEU A 461 -8.49 -6.15 -44.78
CA LEU A 461 -9.39 -6.51 -45.88
C LEU A 461 -9.78 -5.32 -46.78
N HIS A 462 -9.28 -4.11 -46.50
CA HIS A 462 -9.64 -2.86 -47.17
C HIS A 462 -11.16 -2.60 -47.21
N LEU A 463 -11.84 -2.80 -46.08
CA LEU A 463 -13.29 -2.66 -45.94
C LEU A 463 -13.67 -1.36 -45.21
N LEU A 464 -14.83 -0.79 -45.58
CA LEU A 464 -15.56 0.27 -44.86
C LEU A 464 -14.84 1.62 -44.63
N GLY A 465 -13.56 1.77 -44.98
CA GLY A 465 -12.82 3.03 -44.90
C GLY A 465 -12.42 3.45 -43.48
N ASP A 466 -11.74 4.59 -43.35
CA ASP A 466 -11.07 5.00 -42.09
C ASP A 466 -12.02 5.37 -40.94
N ALA A 467 -13.31 5.56 -41.22
CA ALA A 467 -14.34 5.82 -40.21
C ALA A 467 -14.72 4.56 -39.40
N HIS A 468 -14.25 3.39 -39.83
CA HIS A 468 -14.51 2.10 -39.21
C HIS A 468 -13.21 1.38 -38.86
N SER A 469 -13.13 0.79 -37.67
CA SER A 469 -12.04 -0.13 -37.32
C SER A 469 -12.60 -1.37 -36.63
N LEU A 470 -12.08 -2.55 -36.97
CA LEU A 470 -12.41 -3.79 -36.28
C LEU A 470 -11.14 -4.46 -35.77
N LYS A 471 -10.82 -4.25 -34.50
CA LYS A 471 -9.60 -4.72 -33.87
C LYS A 471 -9.85 -6.03 -33.14
N LEU A 472 -9.17 -7.08 -33.58
CA LEU A 472 -9.05 -8.33 -32.84
C LEU A 472 -7.75 -8.28 -32.04
N LYS A 473 -7.83 -8.47 -30.72
CA LYS A 473 -6.64 -8.57 -29.87
C LYS A 473 -6.68 -9.82 -29.01
N THR A 474 -5.60 -10.60 -29.07
CA THR A 474 -5.35 -11.72 -28.16
C THR A 474 -4.16 -11.39 -27.27
N THR A 475 -4.25 -11.69 -25.99
CA THR A 475 -3.22 -11.40 -24.98
C THR A 475 -3.08 -12.58 -24.05
N TYR A 476 -1.86 -13.07 -23.89
CA TYR A 476 -1.51 -14.11 -22.93
C TYR A 476 -0.60 -13.51 -21.86
N GLY A 477 -1.04 -13.56 -20.61
CA GLY A 477 -0.35 -13.07 -19.44
C GLY A 477 0.15 -14.20 -18.55
N LEU A 478 1.29 -13.97 -17.90
CA LEU A 478 1.93 -14.88 -16.97
C LEU A 478 2.35 -14.09 -15.71
N ASP A 479 1.98 -14.62 -14.55
CA ASP A 479 2.52 -14.23 -13.24
C ASP A 479 3.12 -15.48 -12.60
N TYR A 480 4.44 -15.60 -12.65
CA TYR A 480 5.17 -16.74 -12.13
C TYR A 480 6.05 -16.29 -10.97
N GLY A 481 5.79 -16.83 -9.79
CA GLY A 481 6.49 -16.50 -8.55
C GLY A 481 7.11 -17.73 -7.91
N THR A 482 8.29 -17.57 -7.34
CA THR A 482 8.91 -18.58 -6.47
C THR A 482 9.42 -17.92 -5.21
N PHE A 483 9.36 -18.62 -4.09
CA PHE A 483 10.09 -18.25 -2.88
C PHE A 483 10.90 -19.41 -2.35
N PHE A 484 12.00 -19.11 -1.68
CA PHE A 484 12.80 -20.02 -0.88
C PHE A 484 13.02 -19.40 0.48
N ASP A 485 12.37 -19.96 1.50
CA ASP A 485 12.55 -19.59 2.89
C ASP A 485 13.60 -20.49 3.50
N ARG A 486 14.58 -19.89 4.17
CA ARG A 486 15.55 -20.58 5.02
C ARG A 486 15.46 -20.01 6.42
N ARG A 487 15.14 -20.86 7.39
CA ARG A 487 15.00 -20.46 8.80
C ARG A 487 15.83 -21.38 9.66
N PHE A 488 16.80 -20.81 10.36
CA PHE A 488 17.63 -21.51 11.32
C PHE A 488 17.30 -21.02 12.74
N GLN A 489 16.99 -21.95 13.62
CA GLN A 489 16.85 -21.73 15.04
C GLN A 489 18.08 -22.30 15.74
N ALA A 490 18.98 -21.41 16.16
CA ALA A 490 20.15 -21.78 16.96
C ALA A 490 19.75 -22.32 18.33
N ALA A 491 20.56 -23.22 18.88
CA ALA A 491 20.45 -23.63 20.28
C ALA A 491 20.89 -22.47 21.19
N PHE A 492 20.24 -22.30 22.33
CA PHE A 492 20.59 -21.21 23.24
C PHE A 492 20.16 -21.42 24.69
N GLN A 493 20.85 -20.70 25.56
CA GLN A 493 20.49 -20.50 26.96
C GLN A 493 20.44 -18.99 27.25
N GLU A 494 19.27 -18.48 27.65
CA GLU A 494 19.03 -17.07 28.04
C GLU A 494 18.28 -17.09 29.38
N GLY A 495 19.02 -17.13 30.50
CA GLY A 495 18.40 -17.34 31.82
C GLY A 495 17.68 -18.69 31.88
N ASP A 496 16.39 -18.71 32.21
CA ASP A 496 15.53 -19.91 32.23
C ASP A 496 15.06 -20.34 30.83
N PHE A 497 15.23 -19.52 29.79
CA PHE A 497 14.93 -19.94 28.43
C PHE A 497 16.05 -20.83 27.90
N ASP A 498 15.70 -22.07 27.56
CA ASP A 498 16.63 -23.08 27.05
C ASP A 498 16.03 -23.75 25.80
N ILE A 499 16.78 -23.72 24.70
CA ILE A 499 16.54 -24.54 23.52
C ILE A 499 17.82 -25.31 23.24
N GLN A 500 17.77 -26.63 23.45
CA GLN A 500 18.96 -27.49 23.36
C GLN A 500 19.22 -28.01 21.95
N ASN A 501 18.18 -28.19 21.14
CA ASN A 501 18.29 -28.69 19.78
C ASN A 501 18.09 -27.56 18.80
N ASN A 502 19.12 -27.29 17.98
CA ASN A 502 18.98 -26.39 16.85
C ASN A 502 18.16 -27.04 15.73
N LEU A 503 17.53 -26.21 14.90
CA LEU A 503 16.62 -26.63 13.85
C LEU A 503 16.84 -25.79 12.59
N LEU A 504 16.99 -26.46 11.46
CA LEU A 504 16.90 -25.83 10.15
C LEU A 504 15.57 -26.21 9.51
N PHE A 505 14.83 -25.23 9.04
CA PHE A 505 13.67 -25.40 8.19
C PHE A 505 13.89 -24.69 6.86
N ASN A 506 13.75 -25.42 5.76
CA ASN A 506 13.75 -24.87 4.41
C ASN A 506 12.40 -25.11 3.75
N GLN A 507 11.89 -24.12 3.03
CA GLN A 507 10.66 -24.24 2.25
C GLN A 507 10.84 -23.60 0.88
N TYR A 508 10.36 -24.28 -0.16
CA TYR A 508 10.32 -23.77 -1.51
C TYR A 508 8.88 -23.80 -2.02
N GLY A 509 8.41 -22.68 -2.55
CA GLY A 509 7.08 -22.56 -3.14
C GLY A 509 7.12 -22.01 -4.55
N VAL A 510 6.16 -22.41 -5.37
CA VAL A 510 5.95 -21.94 -6.74
C VAL A 510 4.48 -21.63 -6.94
N GLY A 511 4.18 -20.42 -7.39
CA GLY A 511 2.85 -19.98 -7.81
C GLY A 511 2.88 -19.57 -9.28
N THR A 512 1.85 -19.97 -10.03
CA THR A 512 1.68 -19.59 -11.43
C THR A 512 0.24 -19.14 -11.68
N THR A 513 0.06 -17.90 -12.12
CA THR A 513 -1.20 -17.42 -12.69
C THR A 513 -1.03 -17.26 -14.20
N GLN A 514 -1.93 -17.85 -14.97
CA GLN A 514 -2.01 -17.66 -16.42
C GLN A 514 -3.32 -16.98 -16.76
N THR A 515 -3.26 -15.95 -17.59
CA THR A 515 -4.44 -15.19 -18.02
C THR A 515 -4.48 -15.13 -19.54
N TRP A 516 -5.57 -15.58 -20.16
CA TRP A 516 -5.76 -15.50 -21.61
C TRP A 516 -6.99 -14.66 -21.95
N ILE A 517 -6.76 -13.56 -22.65
CA ILE A 517 -7.78 -12.55 -22.97
C ILE A 517 -7.89 -12.44 -24.48
N ASN A 518 -9.12 -12.50 -24.99
CA ASN A 518 -9.42 -12.28 -26.39
C ASN A 518 -10.51 -11.23 -26.50
N THR A 519 -10.28 -10.18 -27.28
CA THR A 519 -11.20 -9.05 -27.44
C THR A 519 -11.40 -8.73 -28.91
N LEU A 520 -12.63 -8.32 -29.24
CA LEU A 520 -13.02 -7.79 -30.54
C LEU A 520 -13.64 -6.42 -30.30
N GLU A 521 -12.99 -5.39 -30.81
CA GLU A 521 -13.41 -3.99 -30.68
C GLU A 521 -13.80 -3.43 -32.04
N TYR A 522 -15.04 -2.97 -32.17
CA TYR A 522 -15.53 -2.23 -33.33
C TYR A 522 -15.69 -0.76 -32.96
N ASN A 523 -15.01 0.12 -33.70
CA ASN A 523 -15.18 1.57 -33.58
C ASN A 523 -15.84 2.12 -34.84
N PHE A 524 -16.77 3.03 -34.64
CA PHE A 524 -17.46 3.78 -35.69
C PHE A 524 -17.55 5.24 -35.27
N GLU A 525 -17.07 6.15 -36.11
CA GLU A 525 -17.18 7.59 -35.89
C GLU A 525 -17.61 8.27 -37.19
N GLN A 526 -18.80 8.86 -37.20
CA GLN A 526 -19.33 9.57 -38.36
C GLN A 526 -20.25 10.73 -37.95
N GLY A 527 -19.90 11.93 -38.40
CA GLY A 527 -20.65 13.14 -38.08
C GLY A 527 -20.69 13.39 -36.58
N ASP A 528 -21.90 13.44 -36.02
CA ASP A 528 -22.13 13.70 -34.59
C ASP A 528 -22.12 12.42 -33.74
N HIS A 529 -21.83 11.25 -34.31
CA HIS A 529 -21.96 9.96 -33.63
C HIS A 529 -20.61 9.26 -33.52
N ALA A 530 -20.25 8.86 -32.30
CA ALA A 530 -19.16 7.92 -32.04
C ALA A 530 -19.73 6.71 -31.28
N LEU A 531 -19.47 5.50 -31.78
CA LEU A 531 -19.88 4.23 -31.19
C LEU A 531 -18.65 3.33 -31.05
N LYS A 532 -18.48 2.75 -29.87
CA LYS A 532 -17.52 1.69 -29.62
C LYS A 532 -18.25 0.47 -29.07
N LEU A 533 -18.03 -0.68 -29.70
CA LEU A 533 -18.54 -1.97 -29.25
C LEU A 533 -17.36 -2.87 -28.94
N LEU A 534 -17.32 -3.42 -27.74
CA LEU A 534 -16.32 -4.38 -27.29
C LEU A 534 -17.02 -5.69 -26.92
N GLY A 535 -16.51 -6.81 -27.40
CA GLY A 535 -16.84 -8.14 -26.89
C GLY A 535 -15.56 -8.88 -26.54
N GLY A 536 -15.57 -9.68 -25.48
CA GLY A 536 -14.39 -10.42 -25.07
C GLY A 536 -14.65 -11.65 -24.22
N HIS A 537 -13.59 -12.47 -24.14
CA HIS A 537 -13.49 -13.66 -23.32
C HIS A 537 -12.20 -13.60 -22.51
N GLU A 538 -12.28 -13.95 -21.23
CA GLU A 538 -11.15 -14.06 -20.31
C GLU A 538 -11.16 -15.43 -19.65
N GLN A 539 -9.99 -16.06 -19.56
CA GLN A 539 -9.76 -17.26 -18.77
C GLN A 539 -8.55 -17.05 -17.87
N VAL A 540 -8.70 -17.39 -16.59
CA VAL A 540 -7.63 -17.33 -15.58
C VAL A 540 -7.49 -18.69 -14.93
N ALA A 541 -6.26 -19.13 -14.73
CA ALA A 541 -5.94 -20.32 -13.95
C ALA A 541 -4.78 -20.01 -13.01
N TYR A 542 -4.91 -20.44 -11.76
CA TYR A 542 -3.90 -20.33 -10.72
C TYR A 542 -3.54 -21.73 -10.22
N ASP A 543 -2.25 -21.96 -10.05
CA ASP A 543 -1.68 -23.16 -9.45
C ASP A 543 -0.59 -22.72 -8.46
N PHE A 544 -0.64 -23.23 -7.24
CA PHE A 544 0.38 -23.06 -6.23
C PHE A 544 0.74 -24.38 -5.59
N GLN A 545 2.03 -24.60 -5.38
CA GLN A 545 2.55 -25.74 -4.65
C GLN A 545 3.75 -25.33 -3.81
N PHE A 546 3.93 -25.99 -2.67
CA PHE A 546 5.14 -25.86 -1.87
C PHE A 546 5.61 -27.19 -1.32
N ILE A 547 6.89 -27.25 -1.04
CA ILE A 547 7.56 -28.33 -0.32
C ILE A 547 8.45 -27.72 0.75
N GLY A 548 8.58 -28.41 1.88
CA GLY A 548 9.50 -28.03 2.93
C GLY A 548 10.08 -29.23 3.64
N GLY A 549 11.18 -29.00 4.34
CA GLY A 549 11.85 -30.00 5.15
C GLY A 549 12.51 -29.38 6.37
N ALA A 550 12.49 -30.12 7.48
CA ALA A 550 13.19 -29.75 8.69
C ALA A 550 14.26 -30.80 9.06
N ARG A 551 15.34 -30.32 9.67
CA ARG A 551 16.38 -31.15 10.27
C ARG A 551 16.74 -30.57 11.63
N THR A 552 17.00 -31.43 12.62
CA THR A 552 17.53 -31.00 13.93
C THR A 552 18.95 -31.53 14.18
N ASP A 553 19.57 -31.04 15.25
CA ASP A 553 20.83 -31.53 15.84
C ASP A 553 22.05 -31.38 14.90
N PHE A 554 22.36 -30.13 14.56
CA PHE A 554 23.57 -29.71 13.87
C PHE A 554 24.73 -29.52 14.84
N GLU A 555 25.88 -30.09 14.50
CA GLU A 555 27.13 -29.95 15.28
C GLU A 555 27.74 -28.54 15.18
N ASN A 556 27.48 -27.82 14.07
CA ASN A 556 27.95 -26.47 13.83
C ASN A 556 26.81 -25.61 13.30
N GLU A 557 26.64 -24.42 13.87
CA GLU A 557 25.56 -23.49 13.58
C GLU A 557 25.91 -22.44 12.52
N ASP A 558 27.14 -22.47 11.98
CA ASP A 558 27.55 -21.60 10.89
C ASP A 558 26.62 -21.80 9.67
N PRO A 559 26.03 -20.74 9.10
CA PRO A 559 25.21 -20.82 7.89
C PRO A 559 25.88 -21.52 6.71
N ALA A 560 27.20 -21.58 6.63
CA ALA A 560 27.96 -22.32 5.63
C ALA A 560 27.97 -23.84 5.86
N PHE A 561 27.59 -24.32 7.06
CA PHE A 561 27.49 -25.74 7.40
C PHE A 561 26.03 -26.22 7.50
N THR A 562 25.11 -25.37 7.92
CA THR A 562 23.72 -25.72 8.22
C THR A 562 22.88 -25.97 6.96
N TYR A 563 23.05 -27.15 6.36
CA TYR A 563 22.22 -27.68 5.27
C TYR A 563 21.47 -28.94 5.73
N LEU A 564 20.29 -29.21 5.18
CA LEU A 564 19.39 -30.29 5.66
C LEU A 564 20.06 -31.66 5.84
N ASN A 565 21.09 -31.99 5.07
CA ASN A 565 21.82 -33.27 5.19
C ASN A 565 22.88 -33.31 6.29
N ALA A 566 23.19 -32.19 6.93
CA ALA A 566 24.26 -32.05 7.92
C ALA A 566 23.79 -32.27 9.37
N GLY A 567 22.49 -32.13 9.67
CA GLY A 567 21.94 -32.41 10.99
C GLY A 567 21.82 -33.92 11.27
N ALA A 568 21.95 -34.33 12.53
CA ALA A 568 21.92 -35.72 12.96
C ALA A 568 20.56 -36.18 13.49
N GLY A 569 19.66 -35.25 13.81
CA GLY A 569 18.43 -35.49 14.56
C GLY A 569 17.23 -35.90 13.71
N GLU A 570 16.06 -35.35 14.04
CA GLU A 570 14.80 -35.66 13.37
C GLU A 570 14.80 -35.16 11.90
N GLN A 571 14.11 -35.90 11.03
CA GLN A 571 13.85 -35.49 9.65
C GLN A 571 12.35 -35.40 9.43
N THR A 572 11.86 -34.22 9.07
CA THR A 572 10.45 -34.04 8.73
C THR A 572 10.31 -33.43 7.35
N ASN A 573 9.14 -33.64 6.73
CA ASN A 573 8.78 -33.04 5.46
C ASN A 573 7.37 -32.47 5.54
N VAL A 574 7.12 -31.43 4.75
CA VAL A 574 5.80 -30.81 4.59
C VAL A 574 5.58 -30.47 3.13
N GLY A 575 4.32 -30.41 2.69
CA GLY A 575 3.97 -29.96 1.36
C GLY A 575 2.48 -29.72 1.25
N GLY A 576 2.10 -28.98 0.21
CA GLY A 576 0.71 -28.65 -0.07
C GLY A 576 0.57 -27.94 -1.40
N GLY A 577 -0.67 -27.72 -1.81
CA GLY A 577 -0.98 -26.99 -3.04
C GLY A 577 -2.41 -26.50 -3.09
N THR A 578 -2.68 -25.63 -4.05
CA THR A 578 -3.97 -24.96 -4.22
C THR A 578 -4.14 -24.57 -5.68
N GLU A 579 -5.35 -24.75 -6.21
CA GLU A 579 -5.71 -24.40 -7.57
C GLU A 579 -7.07 -23.69 -7.63
N TRP A 580 -7.22 -22.74 -8.55
CA TRP A 580 -8.51 -22.17 -8.89
C TRP A 580 -8.54 -21.67 -10.33
N ALA A 581 -9.74 -21.55 -10.90
CA ALA A 581 -9.93 -21.05 -12.25
C ALA A 581 -11.14 -20.11 -12.35
N LEU A 582 -11.04 -19.15 -13.26
CA LEU A 582 -12.12 -18.25 -13.66
C LEU A 582 -12.30 -18.29 -15.17
N ARG A 583 -13.55 -18.24 -15.62
CA ARG A 583 -13.90 -18.05 -17.02
C ARG A 583 -14.97 -16.97 -17.12
N SER A 584 -14.78 -16.06 -18.06
CA SER A 584 -15.66 -14.90 -18.18
C SER A 584 -15.91 -14.50 -19.62
N TYR A 585 -17.12 -13.98 -19.84
CA TYR A 585 -17.55 -13.37 -21.10
C TYR A 585 -18.09 -11.98 -20.81
N PHE A 586 -17.67 -10.99 -21.59
CA PHE A 586 -18.07 -9.61 -21.36
C PHE A 586 -18.34 -8.87 -22.67
N GLY A 587 -19.24 -7.90 -22.58
CA GLY A 587 -19.55 -6.96 -23.65
C GLY A 587 -19.67 -5.55 -23.09
N ARG A 588 -19.20 -4.56 -23.85
CA ARG A 588 -19.31 -3.15 -23.52
C ARG A 588 -19.69 -2.33 -24.73
N THR A 589 -20.56 -1.35 -24.53
CA THR A 589 -20.98 -0.37 -25.54
C THR A 589 -20.74 1.02 -24.99
N ASP A 590 -19.99 1.84 -25.72
CA ASP A 590 -19.83 3.27 -25.44
C ASP A 590 -20.37 4.07 -26.63
N TYR A 591 -21.20 5.06 -26.37
CA TYR A 591 -21.82 5.89 -27.39
C TYR A 591 -21.78 7.35 -27.00
N THR A 592 -21.27 8.18 -27.91
CA THR A 592 -21.21 9.63 -27.75
C THR A 592 -21.98 10.29 -28.88
N LEU A 593 -22.91 11.18 -28.51
CA LEU A 593 -23.67 12.01 -29.43
C LEU A 593 -23.27 13.48 -29.26
N LYS A 594 -22.82 14.11 -30.35
CA LYS A 594 -22.43 15.54 -30.43
C LYS A 594 -21.37 15.96 -29.41
N ASN A 595 -20.58 15.00 -28.90
CA ASN A 595 -19.67 15.21 -27.77
C ASN A 595 -20.35 15.74 -26.49
N ARG A 596 -21.66 15.53 -26.35
CA ARG A 596 -22.50 16.05 -25.26
C ARG A 596 -23.10 14.96 -24.40
N TYR A 597 -23.76 14.00 -25.05
CA TYR A 597 -24.48 12.92 -24.39
C TYR A 597 -23.65 11.66 -24.54
N ILE A 598 -23.15 11.16 -23.43
CA ILE A 598 -22.26 10.01 -23.36
C ILE A 598 -23.01 8.91 -22.63
N LEU A 599 -23.08 7.73 -23.22
CA LEU A 599 -23.70 6.55 -22.64
C LEU A 599 -22.69 5.40 -22.66
N SER A 600 -22.55 4.71 -21.54
CA SER A 600 -21.78 3.47 -21.47
C SER A 600 -22.63 2.38 -20.83
N ALA A 601 -22.56 1.17 -21.38
CA ALA A 601 -23.22 -0.01 -20.82
C ALA A 601 -22.29 -1.23 -20.92
N THR A 602 -22.21 -2.00 -19.84
CA THR A 602 -21.39 -3.21 -19.73
C THR A 602 -22.26 -4.36 -19.20
N LEU A 603 -22.06 -5.54 -19.75
CA LEU A 603 -22.64 -6.78 -19.24
C LEU A 603 -21.55 -7.85 -19.20
N ARG A 604 -21.43 -8.51 -18.06
CA ARG A 604 -20.43 -9.55 -17.85
C ARG A 604 -21.04 -10.78 -17.19
N PHE A 605 -20.55 -11.94 -17.62
CA PHE A 605 -20.90 -13.27 -17.12
C PHE A 605 -19.63 -13.93 -16.61
N ASP A 606 -19.62 -14.34 -15.34
CA ASP A 606 -18.47 -14.95 -14.68
C ASP A 606 -18.80 -16.35 -14.14
N GLU A 607 -17.85 -17.27 -14.34
CA GLU A 607 -17.84 -18.62 -13.80
C GLU A 607 -16.55 -18.79 -12.98
N THR A 608 -16.66 -19.45 -11.81
CA THR A 608 -15.52 -19.73 -10.92
C THR A 608 -15.51 -21.19 -10.51
N SER A 609 -14.33 -21.77 -10.29
CA SER A 609 -14.20 -23.11 -9.71
C SER A 609 -14.56 -23.17 -8.22
N ARG A 610 -14.70 -22.02 -7.55
CA ARG A 610 -14.97 -21.92 -6.10
C ARG A 610 -16.46 -21.98 -5.73
N LEU A 611 -17.36 -21.70 -6.68
CA LEU A 611 -18.80 -21.62 -6.49
C LEU A 611 -19.49 -22.49 -7.54
N LEU A 612 -20.68 -23.01 -7.21
CA LEU A 612 -21.48 -23.83 -8.15
C LEU A 612 -22.46 -22.98 -8.99
N THR A 613 -22.51 -21.67 -8.75
CA THR A 613 -23.43 -20.74 -9.43
C THR A 613 -22.67 -19.76 -10.31
N ASN A 614 -23.30 -19.30 -11.40
CA ASN A 614 -22.73 -18.31 -12.31
C ASN A 614 -23.14 -16.89 -11.91
N GLY A 615 -22.24 -15.92 -12.06
CA GLY A 615 -22.49 -14.51 -11.77
C GLY A 615 -22.83 -13.70 -13.02
N ILE A 616 -23.78 -12.76 -12.91
CA ILE A 616 -24.13 -11.81 -13.98
C ILE A 616 -24.04 -10.40 -13.42
N PHE A 617 -23.21 -9.55 -14.03
CA PHE A 617 -22.86 -8.24 -13.50
C PHE A 617 -23.13 -7.15 -14.55
N PRO A 618 -24.33 -6.54 -14.54
CA PRO A 618 -24.65 -5.40 -15.40
C PRO A 618 -24.12 -4.09 -14.81
N ALA A 619 -23.73 -3.16 -15.69
CA ALA A 619 -23.44 -1.79 -15.32
C ALA A 619 -23.78 -0.81 -16.44
N ALA A 620 -24.18 0.41 -16.08
CA ALA A 620 -24.46 1.49 -17.02
C ALA A 620 -24.10 2.85 -16.43
N SER A 621 -23.72 3.78 -17.29
CA SER A 621 -23.42 5.15 -16.91
C SER A 621 -23.79 6.13 -18.01
N ILE A 622 -24.14 7.34 -17.59
CA ILE A 622 -24.49 8.45 -18.46
C ILE A 622 -23.68 9.68 -18.06
N GLY A 623 -23.22 10.41 -19.06
CA GLY A 623 -22.56 11.70 -18.93
C GLY A 623 -23.26 12.75 -19.79
N TRP A 624 -23.42 13.94 -19.23
CA TRP A 624 -23.90 15.11 -19.95
C TRP A 624 -22.90 16.27 -19.81
N ARG A 625 -22.24 16.60 -20.91
CA ARG A 625 -21.30 17.72 -20.99
C ARG A 625 -22.09 19.00 -21.30
N ILE A 626 -22.51 19.69 -20.23
CA ILE A 626 -23.31 20.92 -20.29
C ILE A 626 -22.51 22.06 -20.96
N SER A 627 -21.18 22.09 -20.75
CA SER A 627 -20.28 23.05 -21.39
C SER A 627 -20.33 23.02 -22.92
N GLU A 628 -20.75 21.91 -23.52
CA GLU A 628 -20.90 21.77 -24.97
C GLU A 628 -22.26 22.23 -25.51
N GLU A 629 -23.19 22.63 -24.64
CA GLU A 629 -24.48 23.16 -25.05
C GLU A 629 -24.37 24.62 -25.52
N PRO A 630 -25.05 25.00 -26.63
CA PRO A 630 -25.00 26.36 -27.17
C PRO A 630 -25.42 27.43 -26.16
N PHE A 631 -26.39 27.13 -25.28
CA PHE A 631 -26.84 28.07 -24.26
C PHE A 631 -25.76 28.34 -23.20
N PHE A 632 -24.93 27.34 -22.89
CA PHE A 632 -23.89 27.45 -21.88
C PHE A 632 -22.65 28.13 -22.45
N LYS A 633 -22.19 27.70 -23.65
CA LYS A 633 -21.06 28.32 -24.36
C LYS A 633 -21.22 29.82 -24.50
N ASN A 634 -22.42 30.27 -24.86
CA ASN A 634 -22.71 31.68 -25.10
C ASN A 634 -22.88 32.52 -23.82
N THR A 635 -22.98 31.90 -22.64
CA THR A 635 -23.25 32.61 -21.37
C THR A 635 -22.09 32.52 -20.40
N LEU A 636 -21.64 31.30 -20.08
CA LEU A 636 -20.67 31.02 -19.03
C LEU A 636 -19.37 30.40 -19.55
N GLY A 637 -19.27 30.08 -20.84
CA GLY A 637 -18.10 29.38 -21.44
C GLY A 637 -16.75 30.07 -21.21
N ASN A 638 -16.72 31.40 -21.13
CA ASN A 638 -15.49 32.16 -20.86
C ASN A 638 -14.99 32.03 -19.41
N VAL A 639 -15.85 31.60 -18.49
CA VAL A 639 -15.53 31.41 -17.06
C VAL A 639 -15.39 29.92 -16.76
N ILE A 640 -16.34 29.12 -17.23
CA ILE A 640 -16.43 27.68 -17.04
C ILE A 640 -16.16 27.03 -18.40
N GLY A 641 -14.92 26.62 -18.60
CA GLY A 641 -14.47 26.00 -19.86
C GLY A 641 -14.97 24.57 -20.02
N ASP A 642 -15.19 23.86 -18.92
CA ASP A 642 -15.81 22.53 -18.93
C ASP A 642 -16.78 22.35 -17.76
N LEU A 643 -17.91 21.69 -18.02
CA LEU A 643 -18.89 21.30 -17.02
C LEU A 643 -19.56 20.02 -17.48
N LYS A 644 -19.37 18.95 -16.72
CA LYS A 644 -19.93 17.63 -16.97
C LYS A 644 -20.67 17.12 -15.74
N LEU A 645 -21.89 16.63 -15.94
CA LEU A 645 -22.61 15.82 -14.96
C LEU A 645 -22.50 14.36 -15.34
N ARG A 646 -22.36 13.48 -14.35
CA ARG A 646 -22.29 12.04 -14.57
C ARG A 646 -23.09 11.27 -13.53
N ALA A 647 -23.70 10.18 -13.96
CA ALA A 647 -24.38 9.24 -13.08
C ALA A 647 -24.06 7.81 -13.54
N SER A 648 -23.82 6.92 -12.59
CA SER A 648 -23.55 5.52 -12.88
C SER A 648 -24.22 4.58 -11.88
N TRP A 649 -24.56 3.40 -12.37
CA TRP A 649 -25.11 2.29 -11.60
C TRP A 649 -24.49 0.99 -12.09
N GLY A 650 -24.11 0.10 -11.19
CA GLY A 650 -23.64 -1.21 -11.60
C GLY A 650 -23.48 -2.20 -10.46
N GLN A 651 -23.39 -3.47 -10.82
CA GLN A 651 -23.15 -4.58 -9.91
C GLN A 651 -21.77 -5.18 -10.17
N GLN A 652 -21.11 -5.59 -9.09
CA GLN A 652 -19.83 -6.30 -9.12
C GLN A 652 -19.94 -7.51 -8.19
N GLY A 653 -19.31 -8.61 -8.57
CA GLY A 653 -19.23 -9.81 -7.73
C GLY A 653 -17.98 -9.83 -6.86
N ASN A 654 -18.02 -10.67 -5.84
CA ASN A 654 -16.88 -11.15 -5.08
C ASN A 654 -17.02 -12.67 -4.85
N GLN A 655 -15.91 -13.39 -4.99
CA GLN A 655 -15.80 -14.84 -4.86
C GLN A 655 -14.67 -15.27 -3.94
N GLN A 656 -14.19 -14.37 -3.09
CA GLN A 656 -13.12 -14.66 -2.12
C GLN A 656 -13.66 -15.53 -0.98
N VAL A 657 -13.69 -16.83 -1.24
CA VAL A 657 -13.86 -17.93 -0.28
C VAL A 657 -12.65 -18.87 -0.38
N GLY A 658 -12.46 -19.72 0.62
CA GLY A 658 -11.45 -20.77 0.55
C GLY A 658 -11.68 -21.70 -0.64
N ASP A 659 -10.60 -22.22 -1.21
CA ASP A 659 -10.72 -23.23 -2.26
C ASP A 659 -11.44 -24.47 -1.72
N PHE A 660 -12.28 -25.09 -2.56
CA PHE A 660 -13.13 -26.23 -2.18
C PHE A 660 -14.21 -25.94 -1.11
N SER A 661 -14.58 -24.68 -0.84
CA SER A 661 -15.62 -24.33 0.14
C SER A 661 -17.01 -24.94 -0.11
N THR A 662 -17.25 -25.55 -1.27
CA THR A 662 -18.52 -26.22 -1.63
C THR A 662 -18.54 -27.71 -1.28
N VAL A 663 -17.40 -28.30 -0.90
CA VAL A 663 -17.26 -29.72 -0.58
C VAL A 663 -16.59 -29.92 0.79
N SER A 664 -16.91 -31.02 1.46
CA SER A 664 -16.26 -31.35 2.74
C SER A 664 -14.94 -32.08 2.50
N ILE A 665 -13.89 -31.70 3.24
CA ILE A 665 -12.54 -32.24 3.09
C ILE A 665 -12.23 -33.18 4.26
N LEU A 666 -11.72 -34.37 3.95
CA LEU A 666 -11.12 -35.30 4.90
C LEU A 666 -9.60 -35.27 4.74
N GLY A 667 -8.86 -35.29 5.83
CA GLY A 667 -7.40 -35.31 5.79
C GLY A 667 -6.79 -36.00 6.99
N ALA A 668 -5.55 -36.45 6.81
CA ALA A 668 -4.75 -37.02 7.87
C ALA A 668 -4.22 -35.92 8.80
N ASP A 669 -4.17 -36.22 10.09
CA ASP A 669 -3.71 -35.29 11.12
C ASP A 669 -3.02 -36.08 12.24
N VAL A 670 -1.69 -35.95 12.31
CA VAL A 670 -0.88 -36.71 13.26
C VAL A 670 -1.22 -36.40 14.71
N ASN A 671 -1.75 -35.21 14.99
CA ASN A 671 -2.01 -34.74 16.36
C ASN A 671 -3.41 -35.12 16.84
N HIS A 672 -4.35 -35.37 15.93
CA HIS A 672 -5.78 -35.53 16.27
C HIS A 672 -6.45 -36.78 15.69
N ALA A 673 -5.92 -37.35 14.62
CA ALA A 673 -6.50 -38.51 13.95
C ALA A 673 -5.62 -39.76 14.06
N ASP A 674 -4.32 -39.59 14.24
CA ASP A 674 -3.39 -40.72 14.33
C ASP A 674 -3.37 -41.31 15.75
N TYR A 675 -3.34 -42.63 15.84
CA TYR A 675 -3.37 -43.33 17.13
C TYR A 675 -2.46 -44.54 17.14
N ASP A 676 -1.73 -44.72 18.25
CA ASP A 676 -0.95 -45.92 18.51
C ASP A 676 -1.87 -47.02 19.06
N LEU A 677 -2.59 -47.70 18.17
CA LEU A 677 -3.51 -48.79 18.54
C LEU A 677 -2.79 -50.02 19.08
N LEU A 678 -1.46 -50.08 18.98
CA LEU A 678 -0.63 -51.22 19.40
C LEU A 678 0.10 -50.95 20.74
N GLY A 679 0.04 -49.73 21.28
CA GLY A 679 0.68 -49.36 22.54
C GLY A 679 2.20 -49.44 22.50
N THR A 680 2.80 -49.18 21.33
CA THR A 680 4.24 -49.24 21.06
C THR A 680 5.02 -48.03 21.59
N ASN A 681 4.34 -46.90 21.78
CA ASN A 681 4.84 -45.58 22.16
C ASN A 681 5.91 -45.00 21.22
N ASN A 682 6.03 -45.55 20.01
CA ASN A 682 6.99 -45.10 18.99
C ASN A 682 6.43 -45.14 17.56
N GLN A 683 5.18 -45.58 17.38
CA GLN A 683 4.53 -45.66 16.08
C GLN A 683 3.04 -45.34 16.23
N VAL A 684 2.52 -44.45 15.40
CA VAL A 684 1.08 -44.19 15.26
C VAL A 684 0.58 -44.74 13.93
N LEU A 685 -0.69 -45.17 13.90
CA LEU A 685 -1.39 -45.50 12.66
C LEU A 685 -2.12 -44.27 12.15
N GLN A 686 -1.96 -43.99 10.85
CA GLN A 686 -2.57 -42.82 10.23
C GLN A 686 -4.10 -42.92 10.23
N GLY A 687 -4.75 -41.90 10.76
CA GLY A 687 -6.20 -41.70 10.69
C GLY A 687 -6.58 -40.57 9.75
N PHE A 688 -7.89 -40.42 9.51
CA PHE A 688 -8.45 -39.30 8.79
C PHE A 688 -9.56 -38.67 9.62
N ARG A 689 -9.64 -37.34 9.60
CA ARG A 689 -10.72 -36.58 10.21
C ARG A 689 -11.32 -35.58 9.24
N VAL A 690 -12.46 -35.00 9.61
CA VAL A 690 -13.06 -33.88 8.87
C VAL A 690 -12.21 -32.64 9.12
N LEU A 691 -11.55 -32.15 8.08
CA LEU A 691 -10.79 -30.90 8.14
C LEU A 691 -11.72 -29.69 7.97
N SER A 692 -12.62 -29.75 6.99
CA SER A 692 -13.56 -28.66 6.73
C SER A 692 -14.89 -29.18 6.20
N ARG A 693 -15.94 -28.38 6.42
CA ARG A 693 -17.30 -28.68 5.92
C ARG A 693 -17.63 -27.75 4.76
N GLY A 694 -18.11 -28.34 3.67
CA GLY A 694 -18.50 -27.60 2.48
C GLY A 694 -19.96 -27.15 2.49
N ASN A 695 -20.25 -26.04 1.83
CA ASN A 695 -21.59 -25.55 1.57
C ASN A 695 -21.86 -25.48 0.06
N PRO A 696 -22.64 -26.39 -0.53
CA PRO A 696 -22.91 -26.38 -1.96
C PRO A 696 -23.85 -25.25 -2.41
N ASN A 697 -24.49 -24.54 -1.48
CA ASN A 697 -25.46 -23.48 -1.77
C ASN A 697 -24.84 -22.08 -1.82
N LEU A 698 -23.51 -21.98 -1.82
CA LEU A 698 -22.82 -20.69 -1.87
C LEU A 698 -23.14 -19.96 -3.17
N VAL A 699 -23.47 -18.67 -3.02
CA VAL A 699 -23.67 -17.72 -4.12
C VAL A 699 -22.63 -16.61 -4.07
N TRP A 700 -22.54 -15.84 -5.14
CA TRP A 700 -21.65 -14.69 -5.24
C TRP A 700 -22.05 -13.60 -4.24
N GLU A 701 -21.08 -13.05 -3.51
CA GLU A 701 -21.28 -11.77 -2.81
C GLU A 701 -21.43 -10.68 -3.87
N THR A 702 -22.49 -9.88 -3.78
CA THR A 702 -22.85 -8.90 -4.81
C THR A 702 -22.82 -7.49 -4.25
N THR A 703 -21.98 -6.65 -4.84
CA THR A 703 -21.90 -5.22 -4.54
C THR A 703 -22.65 -4.42 -5.59
N THR A 704 -23.73 -3.75 -5.21
CA THR A 704 -24.45 -2.78 -6.04
C THR A 704 -24.02 -1.36 -5.70
N GLN A 705 -23.56 -0.60 -6.68
CA GLN A 705 -23.09 0.76 -6.48
C GLN A 705 -23.83 1.77 -7.37
N THR A 706 -24.24 2.88 -6.79
CA THR A 706 -24.76 4.07 -7.49
C THR A 706 -23.83 5.25 -7.22
N ASN A 707 -23.52 6.03 -8.25
CA ASN A 707 -22.66 7.20 -8.15
C ASN A 707 -23.29 8.38 -8.90
N PHE A 708 -23.24 9.56 -8.29
CA PHE A 708 -23.55 10.83 -8.92
C PHE A 708 -22.29 11.70 -8.82
N GLY A 709 -21.82 12.20 -9.95
CA GLY A 709 -20.60 13.00 -10.00
C GLY A 709 -20.77 14.24 -10.86
N PHE A 710 -19.92 15.21 -10.60
CA PHE A 710 -19.81 16.41 -11.40
C PHE A 710 -18.34 16.80 -11.53
N ASP A 711 -17.97 17.26 -12.72
CA ASP A 711 -16.63 17.75 -13.05
C ASP A 711 -16.77 19.16 -13.64
N ALA A 712 -15.95 20.11 -13.19
CA ALA A 712 -15.87 21.44 -13.76
C ALA A 712 -14.43 21.96 -13.88
N GLY A 713 -14.17 22.66 -14.98
CA GLY A 713 -12.94 23.36 -15.25
C GLY A 713 -13.20 24.85 -15.48
N PHE A 714 -12.50 25.71 -14.74
CA PHE A 714 -12.61 27.16 -14.82
C PHE A 714 -11.34 27.78 -15.43
N TRP A 715 -11.52 28.88 -16.17
CA TRP A 715 -10.43 29.68 -16.76
C TRP A 715 -9.40 28.84 -17.54
N ASN A 716 -9.87 28.07 -18.52
CA ASN A 716 -9.06 27.14 -19.31
C ASN A 716 -8.37 26.06 -18.45
N GLY A 717 -9.10 25.51 -17.47
CA GLY A 717 -8.66 24.38 -16.65
C GLY A 717 -7.63 24.75 -15.57
N LYS A 718 -7.48 26.03 -15.23
CA LYS A 718 -6.62 26.47 -14.13
C LYS A 718 -7.14 26.06 -12.77
N LEU A 719 -8.47 26.04 -12.61
CA LEU A 719 -9.13 25.48 -11.45
C LEU A 719 -9.99 24.32 -11.92
N THR A 720 -9.78 23.15 -11.36
CA THR A 720 -10.55 21.94 -11.62
C THR A 720 -11.23 21.51 -10.33
N ILE A 721 -12.49 21.08 -10.44
CA ILE A 721 -13.29 20.57 -9.32
C ILE A 721 -13.95 19.29 -9.80
N GLY A 722 -13.71 18.19 -9.10
CA GLY A 722 -14.44 16.94 -9.24
C GLY A 722 -15.07 16.56 -7.91
N ALA A 723 -16.37 16.26 -7.91
CA ALA A 723 -17.05 15.76 -6.72
C ALA A 723 -17.91 14.54 -7.06
N ASP A 724 -17.93 13.57 -6.16
CA ASP A 724 -18.72 12.35 -6.25
C ASP A 724 -19.52 12.13 -4.96
N TYR A 725 -20.78 11.74 -5.10
CA TYR A 725 -21.59 11.14 -4.06
C TYR A 725 -21.90 9.70 -4.45
N TYR A 726 -21.63 8.76 -3.55
CA TYR A 726 -21.81 7.34 -3.84
C TYR A 726 -22.57 6.61 -2.74
N ILE A 727 -23.25 5.53 -3.15
CA ILE A 727 -23.89 4.55 -2.27
C ILE A 727 -23.49 3.17 -2.79
N LYS A 728 -22.97 2.32 -1.91
CA LYS A 728 -22.49 0.97 -2.20
C LYS A 728 -23.14 0.03 -1.19
N ASN A 729 -23.94 -0.91 -1.66
CA ASN A 729 -24.56 -1.95 -0.85
C ASN A 729 -23.96 -3.29 -1.25
N THR A 730 -23.41 -4.01 -0.30
CA THR A 730 -22.88 -5.36 -0.48
C THR A 730 -23.83 -6.34 0.18
N GLU A 731 -24.42 -7.22 -0.61
CA GLU A 731 -25.36 -8.26 -0.19
C GLU A 731 -24.70 -9.64 -0.35
N ASP A 732 -25.27 -10.64 0.33
CA ASP A 732 -24.80 -12.03 0.32
C ASP A 732 -23.33 -12.16 0.72
N ILE A 733 -22.87 -11.37 1.68
CA ILE A 733 -21.47 -11.39 2.15
C ILE A 733 -21.13 -12.80 2.61
N LEU A 734 -20.06 -13.32 2.03
CA LEU A 734 -19.52 -14.63 2.31
C LEU A 734 -18.76 -14.55 3.63
N LEU A 735 -19.06 -15.40 4.61
CA LEU A 735 -18.34 -15.43 5.89
C LEU A 735 -18.41 -16.84 6.49
N ARG A 736 -17.49 -17.17 7.40
CA ARG A 736 -17.59 -18.40 8.18
C ARG A 736 -18.61 -18.19 9.28
N ALA A 737 -19.62 -19.07 9.32
CA ALA A 737 -20.63 -19.00 10.37
C ALA A 737 -20.32 -20.00 11.48
N PRO A 738 -20.25 -19.53 12.74
CA PRO A 738 -20.02 -20.40 13.87
C PRO A 738 -21.11 -21.46 13.95
N GLN A 739 -20.66 -22.69 14.18
CA GLN A 739 -21.53 -23.84 14.35
C GLN A 739 -21.68 -24.13 15.84
N ILE A 740 -22.83 -24.66 16.24
CA ILE A 740 -22.98 -25.15 17.62
C ILE A 740 -21.92 -26.25 17.86
N ALA A 741 -21.23 -26.21 19.00
CA ALA A 741 -20.15 -27.15 19.31
C ALA A 741 -20.57 -28.63 19.22
N ALA A 742 -21.87 -28.92 19.36
CA ALA A 742 -22.45 -30.25 19.21
C ALA A 742 -22.34 -30.84 17.78
N ILE A 743 -22.07 -30.03 16.75
CA ILE A 743 -21.83 -30.49 15.37
C ILE A 743 -20.50 -31.26 15.24
N GLY A 744 -19.56 -31.05 16.17
CA GLY A 744 -18.28 -31.75 16.23
C GLY A 744 -17.22 -31.17 15.28
N GLU A 745 -16.27 -32.02 14.88
CA GLU A 745 -15.05 -31.59 14.16
C GLU A 745 -15.29 -31.00 12.76
N GLY A 746 -14.29 -30.25 12.29
CA GLY A 746 -14.23 -29.61 10.98
C GLY A 746 -14.43 -28.09 11.06
N ASP A 747 -13.68 -27.37 10.22
CA ASP A 747 -13.79 -25.91 10.13
C ASP A 747 -15.22 -25.46 9.81
N GLU A 748 -15.57 -24.30 10.36
CA GLU A 748 -16.85 -23.63 10.13
C GLU A 748 -17.07 -23.36 8.64
N PRO A 749 -18.21 -23.81 8.06
CA PRO A 749 -18.48 -23.64 6.64
C PRO A 749 -18.70 -22.17 6.30
N PHE A 750 -18.36 -21.79 5.06
CA PHE A 750 -18.78 -20.51 4.51
C PHE A 750 -20.30 -20.49 4.29
N VAL A 751 -20.91 -19.33 4.52
CA VAL A 751 -22.31 -19.02 4.23
C VAL A 751 -22.44 -17.57 3.71
N ASN A 752 -23.51 -17.29 2.97
CA ASN A 752 -23.92 -15.93 2.63
C ASN A 752 -24.81 -15.38 3.75
N ALA A 753 -24.29 -14.48 4.59
CA ALA A 753 -24.96 -14.14 5.85
C ALA A 753 -24.72 -12.72 6.38
N ALA A 754 -24.32 -11.77 5.54
CA ALA A 754 -24.32 -10.36 5.95
C ALA A 754 -24.63 -9.41 4.80
N GLU A 755 -25.07 -8.20 5.17
CA GLU A 755 -25.23 -7.06 4.28
C GLU A 755 -24.53 -5.84 4.88
N VAL A 756 -23.77 -5.12 4.06
CA VAL A 756 -23.01 -3.93 4.47
C VAL A 756 -23.29 -2.79 3.51
N LYS A 757 -23.39 -1.58 4.05
CA LYS A 757 -23.65 -0.36 3.30
C LYS A 757 -22.57 0.69 3.55
N ASN A 758 -22.04 1.24 2.46
CA ASN A 758 -21.16 2.40 2.47
C ASN A 758 -21.80 3.53 1.68
N LYS A 759 -21.78 4.74 2.23
CA LYS A 759 -22.16 5.98 1.52
C LYS A 759 -21.16 7.07 1.83
N GLY A 760 -20.89 7.95 0.88
CA GLY A 760 -19.86 8.96 1.09
C GLY A 760 -19.78 10.01 0.00
N ILE A 761 -18.91 10.98 0.25
CA ILE A 761 -18.57 12.07 -0.65
C ILE A 761 -17.06 12.07 -0.86
N ASP A 762 -16.64 12.14 -2.13
CA ASP A 762 -15.27 12.41 -2.53
C ASP A 762 -15.20 13.77 -3.24
N LEU A 763 -14.21 14.59 -2.91
CA LEU A 763 -13.96 15.88 -3.53
C LEU A 763 -12.48 15.98 -3.92
N LEU A 764 -12.21 16.50 -5.12
CA LEU A 764 -10.88 16.82 -5.62
C LEU A 764 -10.92 18.23 -6.22
N ILE A 765 -10.04 19.10 -5.75
CA ILE A 765 -9.86 20.46 -6.26
C ILE A 765 -8.41 20.62 -6.68
N GLY A 766 -8.17 20.94 -7.95
CA GLY A 766 -6.84 21.25 -8.47
C GLY A 766 -6.74 22.71 -8.88
N TYR A 767 -5.65 23.36 -8.56
CA TYR A 767 -5.31 24.71 -9.01
C TYR A 767 -3.91 24.75 -9.59
N ASN A 768 -3.83 24.86 -10.91
CA ASN A 768 -2.59 24.87 -11.68
C ASN A 768 -2.47 26.18 -12.47
N ASN A 769 -1.31 26.80 -12.42
CA ASN A 769 -1.03 27.96 -13.26
C ASN A 769 0.47 28.07 -13.58
N SER A 770 0.75 28.69 -14.73
CA SER A 770 2.10 29.01 -15.16
C SER A 770 2.16 30.50 -15.52
N ILE A 771 3.22 31.16 -15.10
CA ILE A 771 3.53 32.56 -15.43
C ILE A 771 4.91 32.56 -16.13
N PRO A 772 4.95 32.27 -17.45
CA PRO A 772 6.19 32.10 -18.19
C PRO A 772 7.12 33.31 -18.10
N ARG A 773 6.58 34.53 -18.18
CA ARG A 773 7.37 35.78 -18.07
C ARG A 773 8.18 35.89 -16.76
N LYS A 774 7.72 35.22 -15.70
CA LYS A 774 8.38 35.18 -14.39
C LYS A 774 9.13 33.86 -14.13
N ASN A 775 9.09 32.91 -15.08
CA ASN A 775 9.54 31.53 -14.90
C ASN A 775 9.00 30.90 -13.61
N LEU A 776 7.71 31.12 -13.34
CA LEU A 776 7.04 30.64 -12.14
C LEU A 776 5.90 29.72 -12.54
N ARG A 777 5.91 28.49 -12.04
CA ARG A 777 4.81 27.52 -12.15
C ARG A 777 4.40 27.11 -10.75
N TYR A 778 3.11 26.93 -10.54
CA TYR A 778 2.62 26.35 -9.30
C TYR A 778 1.43 25.43 -9.58
N ASP A 779 1.35 24.39 -8.77
CA ASP A 779 0.34 23.37 -8.80
C ASP A 779 -0.06 23.07 -7.36
N LEU A 780 -1.36 23.15 -7.07
CA LEU A 780 -1.94 22.88 -5.76
C LEU A 780 -3.10 21.92 -5.95
N SER A 781 -3.19 20.89 -5.11
CA SER A 781 -4.34 20.01 -5.08
C SER A 781 -4.82 19.80 -3.65
N PHE A 782 -6.14 19.75 -3.51
CA PHE A 782 -6.85 19.46 -2.28
C PHE A 782 -7.81 18.31 -2.54
N GLN A 783 -7.79 17.34 -1.64
CA GLN A 783 -8.58 16.13 -1.72
C GLN A 783 -9.27 15.94 -0.39
N PHE A 784 -10.55 15.59 -0.44
CA PHE A 784 -11.37 15.38 0.75
C PHE A 784 -12.24 14.15 0.55
N SER A 785 -12.38 13.35 1.59
CA SER A 785 -13.24 12.18 1.61
C SER A 785 -13.93 12.02 2.95
N HIS A 786 -15.22 11.72 2.88
CA HIS A 786 -16.06 11.35 4.01
C HIS A 786 -16.87 10.12 3.61
N PHE A 787 -16.94 9.12 4.50
CA PHE A 787 -17.83 7.98 4.30
C PHE A 787 -18.38 7.49 5.63
N THR A 788 -19.50 6.80 5.57
CA THR A 788 -20.06 6.04 6.69
C THR A 788 -20.19 4.59 6.28
N ASN A 789 -19.86 3.68 7.18
CA ASN A 789 -20.04 2.24 7.02
C ASN A 789 -21.11 1.74 8.00
N GLU A 790 -21.94 0.79 7.57
CA GLU A 790 -23.04 0.25 8.38
C GLU A 790 -23.25 -1.22 8.04
N VAL A 791 -23.28 -2.09 9.05
CA VAL A 791 -23.76 -3.47 8.93
C VAL A 791 -25.29 -3.42 8.93
N VAL A 792 -25.92 -3.73 7.79
CA VAL A 792 -27.37 -3.65 7.60
C VAL A 792 -28.06 -4.92 8.10
N SER A 793 -27.46 -6.08 7.84
CA SER A 793 -27.97 -7.36 8.33
C SER A 793 -26.84 -8.34 8.60
N LEU A 794 -27.09 -9.26 9.53
CA LEU A 794 -26.16 -10.31 9.93
C LEU A 794 -26.96 -11.56 10.26
N GLY A 795 -26.50 -12.72 9.78
CA GLY A 795 -27.15 -14.00 10.02
C GLY A 795 -27.14 -14.38 11.50
N GLN A 796 -28.08 -15.23 11.90
CA GLN A 796 -28.22 -15.66 13.28
C GLN A 796 -26.93 -16.30 13.80
N ASN A 797 -26.52 -15.94 15.02
CA ASN A 797 -25.32 -16.42 15.73
C ASN A 797 -23.96 -15.92 15.19
N ILE A 798 -23.90 -15.07 14.16
CA ILE A 798 -22.63 -14.53 13.63
C ILE A 798 -22.18 -13.27 14.41
N GLY A 799 -23.09 -12.54 15.05
CA GLY A 799 -22.82 -11.27 15.75
C GLY A 799 -21.98 -11.32 17.02
N ASN A 800 -21.32 -12.45 17.31
CA ASN A 800 -20.48 -12.66 18.49
C ASN A 800 -19.11 -13.28 18.19
N THR A 801 -18.74 -13.42 16.91
CA THR A 801 -17.45 -14.04 16.55
C THR A 801 -16.41 -12.97 16.28
N GLY A 802 -15.78 -12.47 17.35
CA GLY A 802 -14.34 -12.29 17.25
C GLY A 802 -13.78 -13.64 16.81
N ASN A 803 -13.12 -13.72 15.66
CA ASN A 803 -12.55 -14.97 15.14
C ASN A 803 -11.90 -15.77 16.28
N ALA A 804 -12.43 -16.97 16.56
CA ALA A 804 -12.04 -17.85 17.66
C ALA A 804 -10.63 -18.47 17.49
N GLY A 805 -9.72 -17.80 16.78
CA GLY A 805 -8.35 -18.21 16.53
C GLY A 805 -7.29 -17.21 17.01
N GLU A 806 -7.64 -15.94 17.23
CA GLU A 806 -6.72 -14.96 17.82
C GLU A 806 -7.00 -14.88 19.31
N ARG A 807 -6.09 -15.43 20.13
CA ARG A 807 -6.10 -15.21 21.58
C ARG A 807 -5.86 -13.72 21.83
N TYR A 808 -6.93 -12.98 22.08
CA TYR A 808 -6.83 -11.64 22.66
C TYR A 808 -6.29 -11.78 24.08
N LEU A 809 -5.55 -10.77 24.56
CA LEU A 809 -5.22 -10.63 25.99
C LEU A 809 -6.51 -10.62 26.86
N ASN A 810 -7.65 -10.30 26.23
CA ASN A 810 -8.95 -9.99 26.83
C ASN A 810 -10.00 -11.09 26.62
N GLY A 811 -9.73 -12.33 27.08
CA GLY A 811 -10.73 -13.41 27.06
C GLY A 811 -11.26 -13.74 25.65
N SER A 812 -12.40 -14.43 25.59
CA SER A 812 -12.99 -14.92 24.33
C SER A 812 -13.58 -13.85 23.41
N ASP A 813 -13.81 -12.63 23.91
CA ASP A 813 -14.72 -11.68 23.25
C ASP A 813 -14.03 -10.52 22.49
N GLY A 814 -12.73 -10.24 22.71
CA GLY A 814 -11.97 -9.18 22.00
C GLY A 814 -12.52 -7.74 22.18
N PRO A 815 -11.81 -6.70 21.73
CA PRO A 815 -12.25 -5.30 21.88
C PRO A 815 -13.15 -4.79 20.74
N THR A 816 -13.43 -5.62 19.73
CA THR A 816 -14.19 -5.23 18.53
C THR A 816 -15.47 -6.04 18.37
N ARG A 817 -16.46 -5.47 17.71
CA ARG A 817 -17.74 -6.12 17.47
C ARG A 817 -18.28 -5.85 16.07
N ILE A 818 -18.94 -6.86 15.49
CA ILE A 818 -19.73 -6.74 14.25
C ILE A 818 -21.19 -6.90 14.62
N THR A 819 -22.01 -5.88 14.37
CA THR A 819 -23.40 -5.86 14.81
C THR A 819 -24.23 -4.88 13.99
N VAL A 820 -25.51 -5.21 13.83
CA VAL A 820 -26.43 -4.47 12.95
C VAL A 820 -26.60 -3.03 13.45
N GLY A 821 -26.55 -2.08 12.52
CA GLY A 821 -26.71 -0.64 12.76
C GLY A 821 -25.42 0.11 13.07
N TYR A 822 -24.28 -0.58 13.14
CA TYR A 822 -22.97 0.00 13.44
C TYR A 822 -21.97 -0.31 12.31
N PRO A 823 -20.88 0.48 12.19
CA PRO A 823 -19.77 0.13 11.33
C PRO A 823 -19.16 -1.24 11.66
N ILE A 824 -18.47 -1.84 10.69
CA ILE A 824 -17.73 -3.08 10.85
C ILE A 824 -16.59 -2.87 11.85
N GLY A 825 -16.48 -3.73 12.87
CA GLY A 825 -15.32 -3.76 13.76
C GLY A 825 -15.24 -2.58 14.72
N VAL A 826 -16.37 -1.94 15.06
CA VAL A 826 -16.44 -0.92 16.12
C VAL A 826 -15.93 -1.44 17.46
N PHE A 827 -15.39 -0.54 18.29
CA PHE A 827 -14.95 -0.92 19.62
C PHE A 827 -16.15 -1.10 20.55
N TYR A 828 -16.15 -2.22 21.28
CA TYR A 828 -17.23 -2.59 22.18
C TYR A 828 -16.66 -3.08 23.51
N GLY A 829 -17.14 -2.51 24.61
CA GLY A 829 -16.57 -2.77 25.93
C GLY A 829 -17.25 -1.99 27.04
N TRP A 830 -16.63 -1.97 28.21
CA TRP A 830 -17.10 -1.21 29.37
C TRP A 830 -16.76 0.27 29.25
N GLU A 831 -17.67 1.15 29.67
CA GLU A 831 -17.42 2.58 29.71
C GLU A 831 -16.67 2.95 31.00
N ALA A 832 -15.42 3.40 30.88
CA ALA A 832 -14.61 3.88 31.99
C ALA A 832 -14.88 5.38 32.22
N ASP A 833 -15.58 5.72 33.30
CA ASP A 833 -16.05 7.09 33.57
C ASP A 833 -15.22 7.82 34.65
N GLY A 834 -14.01 7.32 34.91
CA GLY A 834 -13.00 7.96 35.75
C GLY A 834 -12.31 7.00 36.72
N ILE A 835 -11.68 7.57 37.73
CA ILE A 835 -11.01 6.85 38.83
C ILE A 835 -11.72 7.19 40.13
N PHE A 836 -11.92 6.21 41.00
CA PHE A 836 -12.47 6.42 42.35
C PHE A 836 -11.53 7.32 43.17
N GLN A 837 -11.94 8.54 43.46
CA GLN A 837 -11.08 9.52 44.14
C GLN A 837 -11.02 9.32 45.65
N ASN A 838 -12.07 8.75 46.24
CA ASN A 838 -12.22 8.62 47.68
C ASN A 838 -13.23 7.53 48.04
N GLN A 839 -13.24 7.12 49.31
CA GLN A 839 -14.10 6.04 49.80
C GLN A 839 -15.60 6.32 49.60
N ALA A 840 -16.02 7.59 49.67
CA ALA A 840 -17.44 7.93 49.49
C ALA A 840 -17.91 7.65 48.06
N GLU A 841 -17.04 7.82 47.05
CA GLU A 841 -17.35 7.41 45.67
C GLU A 841 -17.43 5.89 45.52
N VAL A 842 -16.53 5.15 46.16
CA VAL A 842 -16.54 3.66 46.16
C VAL A 842 -17.84 3.12 46.79
N ASP A 843 -18.23 3.69 47.93
CA ASP A 843 -19.42 3.28 48.68
C ASP A 843 -20.72 3.67 47.97
N ALA A 844 -20.74 4.81 47.25
CA ALA A 844 -21.91 5.31 46.54
C ALA A 844 -22.12 4.63 45.17
N HIS A 845 -21.09 4.02 44.60
CA HIS A 845 -21.15 3.38 43.30
C HIS A 845 -21.87 2.03 43.32
N ALA A 846 -22.43 1.65 42.17
CA ALA A 846 -22.91 0.29 41.89
C ALA A 846 -21.89 -0.79 42.31
N GLU A 847 -22.39 -2.00 42.55
CA GLU A 847 -21.51 -3.12 42.87
C GLU A 847 -20.62 -3.42 41.66
N GLN A 848 -19.31 -3.32 41.86
CA GLN A 848 -18.29 -3.55 40.84
C GLN A 848 -17.19 -4.38 41.47
N THR A 849 -16.85 -5.50 40.83
CA THR A 849 -15.78 -6.39 41.29
C THR A 849 -14.47 -5.62 41.46
N GLY A 850 -13.91 -5.64 42.67
CA GLY A 850 -12.60 -5.04 42.96
C GLY A 850 -12.58 -3.51 42.99
N LYS A 851 -13.73 -2.83 43.12
CA LYS A 851 -13.77 -1.37 43.30
C LYS A 851 -13.01 -0.94 44.56
N ASP A 852 -12.11 0.02 44.40
CA ASP A 852 -11.37 0.65 45.49
C ASP A 852 -10.87 2.03 45.04
N VAL A 853 -10.43 2.85 46.00
CA VAL A 853 -9.84 4.16 45.75
C VAL A 853 -8.60 4.01 44.85
N GLY A 854 -8.54 4.79 43.77
CA GLY A 854 -7.48 4.72 42.77
C GLY A 854 -7.68 3.68 41.65
N ARG A 855 -8.77 2.91 41.69
CA ARG A 855 -9.18 1.98 40.61
C ARG A 855 -10.06 2.67 39.57
N ILE A 856 -10.09 2.12 38.36
CA ILE A 856 -11.01 2.54 37.30
C ILE A 856 -12.46 2.28 37.72
N ARG A 857 -13.31 3.29 37.54
CA ARG A 857 -14.75 3.21 37.71
C ARG A 857 -15.42 2.95 36.37
N TYR A 858 -16.33 1.99 36.33
CA TYR A 858 -17.08 1.64 35.13
C TYR A 858 -18.56 1.98 35.33
N ALA A 859 -19.17 2.60 34.32
CA ALA A 859 -20.56 3.03 34.41
C ALA A 859 -21.54 1.84 34.49
N ASP A 860 -22.48 1.91 35.42
CA ASP A 860 -23.71 1.09 35.42
C ASP A 860 -24.70 1.72 34.42
N LEU A 861 -24.81 1.13 33.23
CA LEU A 861 -25.59 1.69 32.12
C LEU A 861 -27.06 1.34 32.22
N ASN A 862 -27.39 0.20 32.84
CA ASN A 862 -28.77 -0.27 32.97
C ASN A 862 -29.45 0.19 34.27
N ASN A 863 -28.68 0.79 35.20
CA ASN A 863 -29.09 1.27 36.52
C ASN A 863 -29.69 0.17 37.43
N ASP A 864 -29.22 -1.07 37.32
CA ASP A 864 -29.62 -2.19 38.18
C ASP A 864 -28.80 -2.29 39.48
N GLY A 865 -27.77 -1.43 39.63
CA GLY A 865 -26.90 -1.37 40.78
C GLY A 865 -25.72 -2.34 40.73
N VAL A 866 -25.45 -3.00 39.59
CA VAL A 866 -24.36 -3.96 39.40
C VAL A 866 -23.68 -3.76 38.05
N VAL A 867 -22.36 -3.54 38.04
CA VAL A 867 -21.58 -3.51 36.79
C VAL A 867 -21.26 -4.93 36.32
N ASN A 868 -21.87 -5.37 35.22
CA ASN A 868 -21.68 -6.69 34.63
C ASN A 868 -21.59 -6.65 33.08
N GLU A 869 -21.76 -7.79 32.39
CA GLU A 869 -21.65 -7.89 30.93
C GLU A 869 -22.76 -7.15 30.16
N LEU A 870 -23.87 -6.82 30.83
CA LEU A 870 -24.99 -6.05 30.29
C LEU A 870 -24.70 -4.54 30.23
N ASP A 871 -23.63 -4.07 30.87
CA ASP A 871 -23.17 -2.68 30.85
C ASP A 871 -22.13 -2.39 29.76
N ARG A 872 -21.91 -3.34 28.85
CA ARG A 872 -21.06 -3.11 27.68
C ARG A 872 -21.79 -2.32 26.62
N THR A 873 -21.11 -1.31 26.07
CA THR A 873 -21.61 -0.43 25.01
C THR A 873 -20.56 -0.23 23.92
N TYR A 874 -20.94 0.48 22.86
CA TYR A 874 -20.00 0.98 21.86
C TYR A 874 -19.15 2.08 22.49
N ILE A 875 -17.83 1.93 22.38
CA ILE A 875 -16.86 2.78 23.05
C ILE A 875 -15.93 3.51 22.07
N GLY A 876 -16.01 3.24 20.76
CA GLY A 876 -15.28 4.00 19.74
C GLY A 876 -15.47 3.48 18.30
N ASP A 877 -15.13 4.33 17.33
CA ASP A 877 -15.19 4.05 15.89
C ASP A 877 -13.79 4.11 15.24
N PRO A 878 -13.27 3.00 14.69
CA PRO A 878 -11.95 2.95 14.06
C PRO A 878 -11.88 3.68 12.71
N TYR A 879 -13.01 4.12 12.15
CA TYR A 879 -13.05 4.82 10.87
C TYR A 879 -13.04 6.35 11.07
N PRO A 880 -12.23 7.09 10.29
CA PRO A 880 -12.22 8.54 10.39
C PRO A 880 -13.53 9.13 9.87
N ASP A 881 -14.09 10.09 10.62
CA ASP A 881 -15.18 10.94 10.18
C ASP A 881 -14.88 11.54 8.80
N PHE A 882 -13.67 12.06 8.62
CA PHE A 882 -13.21 12.51 7.30
C PHE A 882 -11.69 12.46 7.20
N SER A 883 -11.23 12.43 5.96
CA SER A 883 -9.81 12.58 5.63
C SER A 883 -9.64 13.66 4.57
N PHE A 884 -8.50 14.34 4.63
CA PHE A 884 -8.12 15.26 3.57
C PHE A 884 -6.63 15.22 3.33
N GLY A 885 -6.24 15.68 2.15
CA GLY A 885 -4.85 15.91 1.82
C GLY A 885 -4.67 17.22 1.06
N LEU A 886 -3.45 17.71 1.10
CA LEU A 886 -2.99 18.89 0.40
C LEU A 886 -1.64 18.56 -0.22
N ASP A 887 -1.54 18.68 -1.55
CA ASP A 887 -0.26 18.61 -2.25
C ASP A 887 -0.01 19.94 -2.96
N GLY A 888 1.21 20.42 -2.88
CA GLY A 888 1.61 21.65 -3.56
C GLY A 888 3.01 21.56 -4.12
N SER A 889 3.20 22.14 -5.29
CA SER A 889 4.51 22.37 -5.88
C SER A 889 4.62 23.79 -6.45
N VAL A 890 5.79 24.39 -6.28
CA VAL A 890 6.15 25.69 -6.83
C VAL A 890 7.51 25.56 -7.49
N GLU A 891 7.55 25.87 -8.78
CA GLU A 891 8.77 25.89 -9.57
C GLU A 891 9.10 27.32 -9.97
N TRP A 892 10.33 27.75 -9.67
CA TRP A 892 10.84 29.06 -10.00
C TRP A 892 12.27 28.97 -10.55
N LYS A 893 12.45 29.28 -11.84
CA LYS A 893 13.77 29.30 -12.50
C LYS A 893 14.60 28.02 -12.28
N GLY A 894 13.97 26.86 -12.36
CA GLY A 894 14.60 25.55 -12.15
C GLY A 894 14.68 25.10 -10.70
N LEU A 895 14.41 25.98 -9.71
CA LEU A 895 14.20 25.59 -8.32
C LEU A 895 12.78 25.07 -8.16
N THR A 896 12.59 23.88 -7.61
CA THR A 896 11.28 23.30 -7.31
C THR A 896 11.16 23.05 -5.83
N PHE A 897 10.13 23.59 -5.20
CA PHE A 897 9.71 23.24 -3.85
C PHE A 897 8.40 22.48 -3.94
N SER A 898 8.28 21.35 -3.26
CA SER A 898 7.00 20.63 -3.13
C SER A 898 6.79 20.10 -1.73
N ALA A 899 5.54 20.08 -1.30
CA ALA A 899 5.14 19.55 0.00
C ALA A 899 3.81 18.81 -0.10
N SER A 900 3.67 17.75 0.69
CA SER A 900 2.47 16.92 0.77
C SER A 900 2.05 16.75 2.23
N LEU A 901 0.77 16.95 2.49
CA LEU A 901 0.16 16.86 3.82
C LEU A 901 -1.09 15.97 3.74
N TYR A 902 -1.28 15.15 4.77
CA TYR A 902 -2.42 14.24 4.89
C TYR A 902 -2.97 14.27 6.31
N SER A 903 -4.27 14.08 6.46
CA SER A 903 -4.97 14.04 7.73
C SER A 903 -6.11 13.03 7.72
N ALA A 904 -6.28 12.35 8.84
CA ALA A 904 -7.46 11.57 9.19
C ALA A 904 -7.97 12.09 10.54
N ILE A 905 -9.25 12.47 10.62
CA ILE A 905 -9.86 13.14 11.77
C ILE A 905 -11.10 12.36 12.21
N GLY A 906 -11.27 12.23 13.53
CA GLY A 906 -12.42 11.58 14.16
C GLY A 906 -12.35 10.06 14.25
N GLN A 907 -11.21 9.45 13.94
CA GLN A 907 -11.00 8.01 14.14
C GLN A 907 -10.53 7.75 15.57
N ASP A 908 -10.98 6.66 16.15
CA ASP A 908 -10.52 6.16 17.44
C ASP A 908 -9.51 5.02 17.24
N VAL A 909 -8.57 4.89 18.17
CA VAL A 909 -7.60 3.80 18.22
C VAL A 909 -7.73 3.05 19.53
N TYR A 910 -7.87 1.73 19.47
CA TYR A 910 -7.81 0.89 20.65
C TYR A 910 -6.34 0.54 20.93
N ASN A 911 -5.75 1.22 21.91
CA ASN A 911 -4.34 1.09 22.27
C ASN A 911 -4.11 -0.02 23.31
N GLU A 912 -3.81 -1.24 22.85
CA GLU A 912 -3.45 -2.34 23.75
C GLU A 912 -2.08 -2.10 24.44
N VAL A 913 -1.23 -1.20 23.92
CA VAL A 913 0.05 -0.85 24.53
C VAL A 913 -0.13 -0.12 25.88
N LEU A 914 -1.29 0.50 26.15
CA LEU A 914 -1.57 1.08 27.47
C LEU A 914 -1.55 0.02 28.57
N TRP A 915 -1.95 -1.22 28.28
CA TRP A 915 -1.86 -2.33 29.25
C TRP A 915 -0.44 -2.52 29.78
N TYR A 916 0.54 -2.40 28.89
CA TYR A 916 1.94 -2.57 29.23
C TYR A 916 2.54 -1.33 29.88
N THR A 917 2.04 -0.14 29.52
CA THR A 917 2.66 1.12 29.92
C THR A 917 2.04 1.80 31.15
N ASP A 918 0.77 1.54 31.49
CA ASP A 918 0.05 2.16 32.63
C ASP A 918 -0.17 1.24 33.83
N PHE A 919 -0.12 -0.07 33.65
CA PHE A 919 -0.61 -1.01 34.65
C PHE A 919 0.52 -1.86 35.21
N ALA A 920 0.93 -1.61 36.46
CA ALA A 920 1.96 -2.40 37.16
C ALA A 920 1.55 -3.87 37.44
N GLN A 921 0.26 -4.19 37.35
CA GLN A 921 -0.29 -5.52 37.55
C GLN A 921 0.07 -6.52 36.46
N ASN A 922 0.66 -6.07 35.34
CA ASN A 922 1.23 -6.94 34.33
C ASN A 922 2.58 -7.56 34.78
N GLY A 923 3.02 -7.25 36.00
CA GLY A 923 4.13 -7.92 36.68
C GLY A 923 5.46 -7.23 36.41
N THR A 924 6.43 -7.99 35.95
CA THR A 924 7.85 -7.57 35.90
C THR A 924 8.25 -6.91 34.57
N PHE A 925 7.28 -6.55 33.74
CA PHE A 925 7.54 -5.80 32.51
C PHE A 925 7.98 -4.37 32.83
N ASN A 926 8.61 -3.70 31.86
CA ASN A 926 8.83 -2.27 31.97
C ASN A 926 7.56 -1.49 31.61
N HIS A 927 7.53 -0.23 32.03
CA HIS A 927 6.41 0.68 31.85
C HIS A 927 6.88 1.99 31.23
N SER A 928 5.93 2.82 30.83
CA SER A 928 6.25 4.18 30.40
C SER A 928 6.48 5.09 31.60
N THR A 929 7.31 6.12 31.44
CA THR A 929 7.51 7.19 32.43
C THR A 929 6.23 7.86 32.88
N ARG A 930 5.15 7.83 32.08
CA ARG A 930 3.84 8.39 32.45
C ARG A 930 3.21 7.75 33.70
N ILE A 931 3.55 6.49 34.03
CA ILE A 931 3.04 5.83 35.24
C ILE A 931 3.54 6.51 36.52
N LEU A 932 4.62 7.31 36.45
CA LEU A 932 5.10 8.13 37.56
C LEU A 932 4.11 9.23 37.93
N ASP A 933 3.31 9.68 36.96
CA ASP A 933 2.22 10.64 37.14
C ASP A 933 0.87 9.93 37.39
N ALA A 934 0.88 8.67 37.82
CA ALA A 934 -0.34 7.93 38.17
C ALA A 934 -1.10 8.54 39.34
N TRP A 935 -2.38 8.18 39.46
CA TRP A 935 -3.24 8.62 40.53
C TRP A 935 -2.65 8.25 41.89
N SER A 936 -2.64 9.23 42.79
CA SER A 936 -2.33 9.04 44.20
C SER A 936 -3.13 10.05 45.02
N ARG A 937 -3.08 9.92 46.35
CA ARG A 937 -3.72 10.92 47.25
C ARG A 937 -3.10 12.31 47.11
N GLU A 938 -1.88 12.40 46.60
CA GLU A 938 -1.18 13.66 46.33
C GLU A 938 -1.36 14.12 44.88
N ASN A 939 -1.73 13.20 43.97
CA ASN A 939 -1.94 13.44 42.54
C ASN A 939 -3.35 13.00 42.07
N THR A 940 -4.38 13.64 42.62
CA THR A 940 -5.80 13.34 42.30
C THR A 940 -6.25 13.76 40.89
N GLY A 941 -5.43 14.54 40.17
CA GLY A 941 -5.75 15.04 38.82
C GLY A 941 -5.39 14.08 37.68
N SER A 942 -4.76 12.94 37.99
CA SER A 942 -4.31 11.98 36.99
C SER A 942 -5.47 11.12 36.45
N SER A 943 -5.41 10.83 35.15
CA SER A 943 -6.27 9.85 34.49
C SER A 943 -5.70 8.44 34.51
N ILE A 944 -4.44 8.25 34.94
CA ILE A 944 -3.80 6.93 35.03
C ILE A 944 -4.15 6.32 36.39
N PRO A 945 -4.67 5.08 36.46
CA PRO A 945 -5.07 4.47 37.72
C PRO A 945 -3.86 4.24 38.62
N ALA A 946 -4.11 4.11 39.94
CA ALA A 946 -3.02 3.93 40.89
C ALA A 946 -2.27 2.63 40.58
N PRO A 947 -0.93 2.61 40.63
CA PRO A 947 -0.18 1.40 40.36
C PRO A 947 -0.49 0.35 41.45
N THR A 948 -0.67 -0.91 41.06
CA THR A 948 -0.95 -2.05 41.95
C THR A 948 -0.37 -3.31 41.31
N LEU A 949 0.06 -4.28 42.12
CA LEU A 949 0.46 -5.61 41.64
C LEU A 949 -0.72 -6.59 41.52
N GLU A 950 -1.88 -6.25 42.07
CA GLU A 950 -3.08 -7.08 42.02
C GLU A 950 -4.13 -6.51 41.08
N ASN A 951 -4.63 -7.34 40.16
CA ASN A 951 -5.72 -7.01 39.26
C ASN A 951 -7.09 -7.41 39.81
N ALA A 952 -7.42 -6.92 41.00
CA ALA A 952 -8.71 -7.21 41.65
C ALA A 952 -9.91 -6.60 40.88
N ASN A 953 -9.70 -5.45 40.23
CA ASN A 953 -10.73 -4.72 39.48
C ASN A 953 -10.86 -5.20 38.01
N ASN A 954 -10.08 -6.18 37.58
CA ASN A 954 -10.06 -6.70 36.20
C ASN A 954 -9.92 -5.57 35.16
N GLU A 955 -8.90 -4.72 35.33
CA GLU A 955 -8.65 -3.48 34.55
C GLU A 955 -8.05 -3.76 33.17
N ASN A 956 -7.75 -5.03 32.85
CA ASN A 956 -7.42 -5.49 31.51
C ASN A 956 -8.66 -5.76 30.63
N ARG A 957 -9.88 -5.58 31.14
CA ARG A 957 -11.10 -5.75 30.32
C ARG A 957 -11.17 -4.69 29.22
N ALA A 958 -11.75 -5.05 28.07
CA ALA A 958 -11.93 -4.11 26.96
C ALA A 958 -12.80 -2.92 27.38
N SER A 959 -12.24 -1.71 27.40
CA SER A 959 -12.96 -0.53 27.92
C SER A 959 -12.54 0.75 27.21
N SER A 960 -13.33 1.81 27.34
CA SER A 960 -13.01 3.13 26.78
C SER A 960 -11.72 3.74 27.33
N TYR A 961 -11.16 3.22 28.44
CA TYR A 961 -9.82 3.57 28.90
C TYR A 961 -8.74 3.31 27.83
N PHE A 962 -8.91 2.23 27.05
CA PHE A 962 -7.99 1.84 25.99
C PHE A 962 -8.28 2.52 24.65
N VAL A 963 -9.35 3.32 24.56
CA VAL A 963 -9.75 4.01 23.34
C VAL A 963 -9.20 5.44 23.40
N GLU A 964 -8.36 5.78 22.43
CA GLU A 964 -7.77 7.12 22.29
C GLU A 964 -8.17 7.76 20.96
N ASP A 965 -8.26 9.10 20.94
CA ASP A 965 -8.44 9.87 19.71
C ASP A 965 -7.21 9.67 18.79
N GLY A 966 -7.44 8.94 17.70
CA GLY A 966 -6.46 8.65 16.66
C GLY A 966 -6.35 9.75 15.60
N SER A 967 -6.97 10.91 15.80
CA SER A 967 -6.88 12.04 14.87
C SER A 967 -5.44 12.52 14.70
N TYR A 968 -5.04 12.78 13.45
CA TYR A 968 -3.72 13.29 13.15
C TYR A 968 -3.63 14.14 11.89
N LEU A 969 -2.61 14.99 11.88
CA LEU A 969 -2.16 15.77 10.72
C LEU A 969 -0.68 15.49 10.48
N ARG A 970 -0.33 14.97 9.30
CA ARG A 970 1.04 14.59 8.96
C ARG A 970 1.56 15.37 7.76
N LEU A 971 2.73 15.98 7.93
CA LEU A 971 3.54 16.49 6.81
C LEU A 971 4.33 15.31 6.22
N ARG A 972 3.76 14.70 5.18
CA ARG A 972 4.25 13.45 4.57
C ARG A 972 5.55 13.63 3.84
N SER A 973 5.71 14.72 3.09
CA SER A 973 6.97 14.99 2.40
C SER A 973 7.21 16.49 2.22
N VAL A 974 8.49 16.87 2.26
CA VAL A 974 9.00 18.17 1.82
C VAL A 974 10.19 17.92 0.93
N LYS A 975 10.16 18.45 -0.29
CA LYS A 975 11.19 18.27 -1.29
C LYS A 975 11.64 19.60 -1.86
N LEU A 976 12.94 19.74 -2.01
CA LEU A 976 13.59 20.87 -2.67
C LEU A 976 14.49 20.34 -3.77
N GLY A 977 14.19 20.65 -5.01
CA GLY A 977 14.95 20.28 -6.19
C GLY A 977 15.50 21.49 -6.94
N TYR A 978 16.60 21.29 -7.64
CA TYR A 978 17.15 22.27 -8.58
C TYR A 978 17.59 21.58 -9.87
N THR A 979 17.01 21.98 -10.99
CA THR A 979 17.45 21.58 -12.32
C THR A 979 18.55 22.52 -12.79
N LEU A 980 19.73 21.96 -13.06
CA LEU A 980 20.89 22.72 -13.51
C LEU A 980 20.62 23.36 -14.89
N PRO A 981 21.00 24.62 -15.10
CA PRO A 981 20.89 25.26 -16.39
C PRO A 981 21.67 24.51 -17.47
N LYS A 982 21.08 24.35 -18.66
CA LYS A 982 21.73 23.70 -19.82
C LYS A 982 23.05 24.36 -20.23
N SER A 983 23.28 25.62 -19.87
CA SER A 983 24.56 26.30 -20.06
C SER A 983 25.73 25.64 -19.31
N LEU A 984 25.45 24.91 -18.22
CA LEU A 984 26.46 24.20 -17.43
C LEU A 984 26.59 22.72 -17.84
N THR A 985 25.52 22.12 -18.33
CA THR A 985 25.42 20.66 -18.55
C THR A 985 25.36 20.27 -20.04
N GLY A 986 25.30 21.24 -20.94
CA GLY A 986 25.19 21.03 -22.38
C GLY A 986 23.82 20.45 -22.77
N GLN A 987 23.81 19.28 -23.38
CA GLN A 987 22.58 18.59 -23.81
C GLN A 987 21.92 17.78 -22.70
N VAL A 988 22.63 17.52 -21.60
CA VAL A 988 22.13 16.73 -20.47
C VAL A 988 21.29 17.61 -19.56
N THR A 989 20.09 17.14 -19.19
CA THR A 989 19.32 17.76 -18.10
C THR A 989 19.71 17.06 -16.81
N ALA A 990 20.32 17.80 -15.88
CA ALA A 990 20.72 17.26 -14.58
C ALA A 990 19.93 17.96 -13.48
N SER A 991 19.37 17.19 -12.55
CA SER A 991 18.64 17.72 -11.40
C SER A 991 19.16 17.13 -10.11
N ILE A 992 19.29 17.95 -9.09
CA ILE A 992 19.67 17.54 -7.73
C ILE A 992 18.50 17.89 -6.81
N TYR A 993 18.14 17.01 -5.89
CA TYR A 993 17.06 17.27 -4.94
C TYR A 993 17.35 16.66 -3.58
N GLY A 994 16.86 17.34 -2.54
CA GLY A 994 16.75 16.80 -1.19
C GLY A 994 15.27 16.61 -0.83
N GLU A 995 14.95 15.55 -0.11
CA GLU A 995 13.60 15.26 0.34
C GLU A 995 13.62 14.74 1.77
N VAL A 996 12.65 15.17 2.58
CA VAL A 996 12.38 14.60 3.90
C VAL A 996 10.98 14.01 3.86
N GLN A 997 10.87 12.73 4.21
CA GLN A 997 9.59 12.02 4.33
C GLN A 997 9.21 11.85 5.81
N ASN A 998 7.90 11.83 6.09
CA ASN A 998 7.34 11.77 7.44
C ASN A 998 7.96 12.83 8.36
N VAL A 999 7.92 14.09 7.90
CA VAL A 999 8.63 15.21 8.53
C VAL A 999 8.14 15.42 9.95
N ALA A 1000 6.83 15.52 10.13
CA ALA A 1000 6.19 15.71 11.43
C ALA A 1000 4.75 15.18 11.41
N THR A 1001 4.31 14.68 12.56
CA THR A 1001 2.93 14.26 12.84
C THR A 1001 2.43 15.03 14.05
N LEU A 1002 1.30 15.72 13.93
CA LEU A 1002 0.56 16.32 15.03
C LEU A 1002 -0.57 15.36 15.40
N THR A 1003 -0.61 14.88 16.64
CA THR A 1003 -1.63 13.95 17.15
C THR A 1003 -1.70 14.03 18.67
N GLY A 1004 -2.86 13.72 19.24
CA GLY A 1004 -3.05 13.53 20.68
C GLY A 1004 -2.77 12.09 21.15
N TYR A 1005 -2.62 11.15 20.22
CA TYR A 1005 -2.41 9.73 20.51
C TYR A 1005 -1.13 9.49 21.31
N SER A 1006 -1.21 8.71 22.39
CA SER A 1006 -0.06 8.46 23.28
C SER A 1006 0.93 7.42 22.73
N GLY A 1007 0.50 6.53 21.84
CA GLY A 1007 1.34 5.51 21.21
C GLY A 1007 2.36 6.05 20.19
N ILE A 1008 3.05 5.12 19.51
CA ILE A 1008 4.17 5.44 18.60
C ILE A 1008 3.67 6.18 17.35
N ASP A 1009 2.61 5.69 16.72
CA ASP A 1009 2.06 6.24 15.49
C ASP A 1009 0.52 6.08 15.47
N PRO A 1010 -0.26 7.14 15.20
CA PRO A 1010 -1.73 7.08 15.14
C PRO A 1010 -2.27 6.35 13.89
N GLU A 1011 -1.42 6.08 12.88
CA GLU A 1011 -1.78 5.32 11.68
C GLU A 1011 -1.60 3.81 11.93
N VAL A 1012 -2.57 3.20 12.59
CA VAL A 1012 -2.56 1.77 12.93
C VAL A 1012 -3.08 0.94 11.76
N PRO A 1013 -2.29 0.02 11.17
CA PRO A 1013 -2.71 -0.77 10.02
C PRO A 1013 -3.74 -1.83 10.39
N TYR A 1014 -4.66 -2.10 9.45
CA TYR A 1014 -5.49 -3.29 9.45
C TYR A 1014 -4.55 -4.49 9.24
N ALA A 1015 -4.25 -5.27 10.27
CA ALA A 1015 -3.24 -6.34 10.26
C ALA A 1015 -3.60 -7.56 9.37
N GLY A 1016 -4.14 -7.34 8.17
CA GLY A 1016 -4.67 -8.35 7.25
C GLY A 1016 -6.12 -8.76 7.55
N ASN A 1017 -6.71 -8.29 8.66
CA ASN A 1017 -8.04 -8.64 9.10
C ASN A 1017 -8.94 -7.39 9.22
N VAL A 1018 -9.92 -7.27 8.32
CA VAL A 1018 -10.86 -6.13 8.31
C VAL A 1018 -11.82 -6.14 9.50
N ASN A 1019 -11.90 -7.25 10.24
CA ASN A 1019 -12.73 -7.38 11.43
C ASN A 1019 -12.07 -6.78 12.68
N PHE A 1020 -10.77 -6.48 12.62
CA PHE A 1020 -9.98 -5.92 13.73
C PHE A 1020 -9.29 -4.61 13.34
N PRO A 1021 -10.06 -3.61 12.88
CA PRO A 1021 -9.51 -2.31 12.52
C PRO A 1021 -9.05 -1.54 13.77
N GLY A 1022 -8.00 -0.72 13.64
CA GLY A 1022 -7.63 0.28 14.66
C GLY A 1022 -7.12 -0.24 16.01
N ILE A 1023 -6.68 -1.51 16.12
CA ILE A 1023 -6.08 -2.05 17.35
C ILE A 1023 -4.54 -1.92 17.28
N ASP A 1024 -3.95 -1.11 18.15
CA ASP A 1024 -2.49 -0.97 18.24
C ASP A 1024 -1.90 -2.00 19.21
N ARG A 1025 -1.02 -2.86 18.67
CA ARG A 1025 -0.28 -3.92 19.39
C ARG A 1025 1.23 -3.71 19.39
N GLY A 1026 1.69 -2.46 19.26
CA GLY A 1026 3.10 -2.15 19.06
C GLY A 1026 3.52 -2.39 17.62
N VAL A 1027 2.91 -1.60 16.72
CA VAL A 1027 3.19 -1.64 15.29
C VAL A 1027 4.62 -1.18 14.96
N TYR A 1028 5.18 -1.66 13.84
CA TYR A 1028 6.50 -1.20 13.38
C TYR A 1028 6.43 0.30 13.03
N PRO A 1029 7.27 1.16 13.64
CA PRO A 1029 7.17 2.61 13.47
C PRO A 1029 7.41 3.05 12.03
N LEU A 1030 6.65 4.04 11.56
CA LEU A 1030 6.95 4.70 10.30
C LEU A 1030 8.24 5.54 10.43
N PRO A 1031 9.27 5.29 9.59
CA PRO A 1031 10.52 6.02 9.65
C PRO A 1031 10.36 7.47 9.17
N ARG A 1032 11.10 8.38 9.80
CA ARG A 1032 11.46 9.67 9.19
C ARG A 1032 12.69 9.45 8.31
N THR A 1033 12.57 9.81 7.04
CA THR A 1033 13.60 9.54 6.03
C THR A 1033 14.18 10.84 5.49
N PHE A 1034 15.50 10.94 5.45
CA PHE A 1034 16.24 12.02 4.80
C PHE A 1034 16.88 11.52 3.53
N LEU A 1035 16.59 12.16 2.40
CA LEU A 1035 16.97 11.72 1.06
C LEU A 1035 17.75 12.80 0.32
N LEU A 1036 18.75 12.35 -0.44
CA LEU A 1036 19.44 13.13 -1.45
C LEU A 1036 19.45 12.35 -2.76
N GLY A 1037 19.00 12.99 -3.84
CA GLY A 1037 18.91 12.36 -5.14
C GLY A 1037 19.50 13.23 -6.26
N VAL A 1038 19.98 12.55 -7.29
CA VAL A 1038 20.44 13.14 -8.55
C VAL A 1038 19.79 12.39 -9.70
N ASN A 1039 19.33 13.13 -10.70
CA ASN A 1039 18.74 12.61 -11.92
C ASN A 1039 19.42 13.21 -13.15
N PHE A 1040 19.70 12.38 -14.14
CA PHE A 1040 20.29 12.74 -15.42
C PHE A 1040 19.40 12.24 -16.54
N LYS A 1041 19.03 13.16 -17.44
CA LYS A 1041 18.26 12.86 -18.65
C LYS A 1041 19.06 13.28 -19.88
N PHE A 1042 19.34 12.31 -20.75
CA PHE A 1042 20.13 12.43 -21.97
C PHE A 1042 19.26 12.49 -23.21
#